data_AF-A0A4Q2JY77-F1
#
_entry.id   AF-A0A4Q2JY77-F1
#
_cell.length_a   1.000
_cell.length_b   1.000
_cell.length_c   1.000
_cell.angle_alpha   90.00
_cell.angle_beta   90.00
_cell.angle_gamma   90.00
#
_symmetry.space_group_name_H-M   'P 1'
#
loop_
_entity.id
_entity.type
_entity.pdbx_description
1 polymer ?
#
loop_
_entity_poly.entity_id
_entity_poly.type
_entity_poly.pdbx_seq_one_letter_code
_entity_poly.pdbx_strand_id
1 'polypeptide(L)'
;MACATHEPSRDKAPHSSGEGHFPQLTPPWRFRKEEVLPAMRNILRVLGRDFKRLLKAPAALVVVIVLVVLPSTYTWVNVIGFWNPYNNTGNMRVCVVNEDTGGSNDIMGDMNLGNQIVDQLHENTQLKWEFTDYDDAMEKVESSEVYAAFVIPSDFTENLFTILSGDFHQPNLQYYVNEKKNPVSPKVTDAGSTTLDETINSQFVSTVSSVVADTLNDKIAEAEEGLDVAQSNTVKQLNRAIDSVSDARSMVDELSTSTGEAQGKAQAAKDQLKQARSDAKTVQDQLQQVYDLSGTLQKSIGDFTAAALPALSESSVALSQVSSGVSGAVSDASSSITGAQGTVDASIERAQGVIDMNDTIIAELTTIYDGMADSDPHKDELKLAIDSATKRNQELQRDLDDLQQLYNDTEATAAQLSGAATTLNTAIQQSIGYAGTYQSQLFGTALPQVSSGISQVGSAAISLKAAITNQGYLIDQTGNIIDQLESTLGAAGNSLTQTDAVLTDLGKALTTARNDVSMLGTSTAIDELVDNGRIDPEKIAEFMASPTQVTTEKLYPLNAYGSAMAPLFISLSLWIGTLMLCVILKLEVDKEEIPDLTVVQGYLGRWLFFAVLVTLQAIVCVAGCLALGVQTVSVPAFFFTAIILSLAYLCITYTLSSSFQHIGIGLCIIMVFVQIPGGTGLYPVEMTDEFFRAVYPMFPFTYGINALRETIGGFYGTQWISYIGILFAIGISMGVIGVFVRPHLTNLNRLVAKEIKKSDLLNVEDALVPERRYRIGQLIRALADHDEFHNAVQQQADRFMTLYPRLKRGALILGILVPVAFTAVFAVTTTEKVVTLTGWLIWLVFTIAFLLGMELVRDNIQRQAHIDSMSDEDLREHLAERGKKVVKELVPAAMSTARMSVPVDRTARAAGVTVPLPPVGKVSDDLGESFEGGTARHDGAKGALRDDEKKHKNKKHEKKHHDKKQEGDHE
;
A
#
# COMPACT_ATOMS: atom_id res chain seq x y z
N MET A 1 31.46 -16.38 55.11
CA MET A 1 30.04 -16.75 55.03
C MET A 1 29.78 -17.36 53.67
N ALA A 2 29.95 -18.67 53.58
CA ALA A 2 29.71 -19.46 52.38
C ALA A 2 29.40 -20.87 52.85
N CYS A 3 28.28 -21.43 52.42
CA CYS A 3 28.15 -22.86 52.15
C CYS A 3 26.75 -23.17 51.61
N ALA A 4 26.76 -23.94 50.52
CA ALA A 4 25.69 -24.82 50.09
C ALA A 4 25.32 -25.81 51.21
N THR A 5 24.15 -26.46 51.10
CA THR A 5 23.99 -27.95 51.02
C THR A 5 22.56 -28.41 51.30
N HIS A 6 22.02 -29.15 50.32
CA HIS A 6 21.39 -30.49 50.39
C HIS A 6 20.38 -30.96 51.47
N GLU A 7 19.32 -31.58 50.92
CA GLU A 7 18.65 -32.87 51.28
C GLU A 7 17.71 -32.91 52.50
N PRO A 8 16.81 -33.94 52.69
CA PRO A 8 16.72 -35.26 52.02
C PRO A 8 15.31 -35.86 51.71
N SER A 9 15.34 -36.95 50.92
CA SER A 9 14.53 -38.19 50.86
C SER A 9 13.24 -38.42 51.70
N ARG A 10 12.22 -39.10 51.13
CA ARG A 10 11.92 -40.55 51.36
C ARG A 10 10.67 -41.10 50.65
N ASP A 11 10.89 -42.27 50.03
CA ASP A 11 10.05 -43.49 49.95
C ASP A 11 8.66 -43.50 49.28
N LYS A 12 8.54 -44.26 48.17
CA LYS A 12 7.99 -45.65 48.16
C LYS A 12 7.94 -46.24 46.74
N ALA A 13 8.55 -47.43 46.59
CA ALA A 13 8.32 -48.42 45.51
C ALA A 13 7.07 -49.29 45.89
N PRO A 14 6.53 -50.23 45.06
CA PRO A 14 7.18 -50.96 43.95
C PRO A 14 6.31 -51.36 42.72
N HIS A 15 6.99 -52.00 41.76
CA HIS A 15 6.55 -53.04 40.79
C HIS A 15 6.51 -52.73 39.28
N SER A 16 7.50 -53.35 38.61
CA SER A 16 7.37 -54.24 37.44
C SER A 16 7.53 -53.68 36.01
N SER A 17 8.41 -54.39 35.29
CA SER A 17 8.46 -54.68 33.85
C SER A 17 9.16 -53.69 32.90
N GLY A 18 10.16 -54.23 32.20
CA GLY A 18 10.35 -54.02 30.77
C GLY A 18 11.27 -52.88 30.36
N GLU A 19 12.55 -53.19 30.17
CA GLU A 19 13.47 -52.37 29.36
C GLU A 19 12.93 -52.23 27.93
N GLY A 20 12.71 -50.99 27.51
CA GLY A 20 12.42 -50.61 26.12
C GLY A 20 13.21 -49.36 25.77
N HIS A 21 14.35 -49.55 25.09
CA HIS A 21 15.13 -48.46 24.51
C HIS A 21 14.33 -47.75 23.41
N PHE A 22 13.92 -46.52 23.66
CA PHE A 22 13.45 -45.58 22.63
C PHE A 22 14.64 -45.04 21.83
N PRO A 23 14.65 -45.13 20.48
CA PRO A 23 15.68 -44.50 19.66
C PRO A 23 15.43 -42.99 19.56
N GLN A 24 16.50 -42.21 19.80
CA GLN A 24 16.52 -40.77 19.62
C GLN A 24 16.21 -40.40 18.16
N LEU A 25 15.14 -39.62 17.96
CA LEU A 25 14.81 -38.96 16.70
C LEU A 25 15.90 -37.91 16.41
N THR A 26 16.67 -38.11 15.33
CA THR A 26 17.50 -37.06 14.77
C THR A 26 16.67 -36.21 13.81
N PRO A 27 16.79 -34.87 13.85
CA PRO A 27 15.98 -33.98 13.03
C PRO A 27 16.41 -33.94 11.54
N PRO A 28 15.52 -33.55 10.60
CA PRO A 28 15.59 -33.87 9.17
C PRO A 28 16.57 -33.03 8.32
N TRP A 29 17.52 -32.29 8.91
CA TRP A 29 18.42 -31.37 8.18
C TRP A 29 19.88 -31.83 8.04
N ARG A 30 20.22 -33.07 8.41
CA ARG A 30 21.56 -33.62 8.12
C ARG A 30 21.65 -34.07 6.65
N PHE A 31 22.11 -33.18 5.77
CA PHE A 31 22.65 -33.58 4.47
C PHE A 31 23.77 -34.62 4.69
N ARG A 32 23.60 -35.85 4.18
CA ARG A 32 24.65 -36.87 4.22
C ARG A 32 25.89 -36.34 3.48
N LYS A 33 27.06 -36.37 4.12
CA LYS A 33 28.35 -35.96 3.53
C LYS A 33 28.65 -36.61 2.17
N GLU A 34 28.07 -37.77 1.89
CA GLU A 34 28.32 -38.58 0.68
C GLU A 34 27.68 -38.02 -0.61
N GLU A 35 26.63 -37.20 -0.54
CA GLU A 35 25.98 -36.60 -1.74
C GLU A 35 26.45 -35.16 -2.06
N VAL A 36 27.00 -34.44 -1.07
CA VAL A 36 27.47 -33.06 -1.22
C VAL A 36 28.84 -32.99 -1.91
N LEU A 37 29.71 -33.98 -1.66
CA LEU A 37 31.08 -34.05 -2.18
C LEU A 37 31.16 -34.15 -3.73
N PRO A 38 30.34 -34.96 -4.43
CA PRO A 38 30.34 -35.00 -5.89
C PRO A 38 29.81 -33.72 -6.54
N ALA A 39 28.81 -33.05 -5.94
CA ALA A 39 28.21 -31.83 -6.47
C ALA A 39 29.16 -30.62 -6.38
N MET A 40 29.84 -30.45 -5.24
CA MET A 40 30.87 -29.42 -5.04
C MET A 40 32.05 -29.61 -6.01
N ARG A 41 32.43 -30.88 -6.29
CA ARG A 41 33.52 -31.19 -7.21
C ARG A 41 33.22 -30.74 -8.65
N ASN A 42 31.97 -30.87 -9.12
CA ASN A 42 31.59 -30.41 -10.45
C ASN A 42 31.59 -28.88 -10.56
N ILE A 43 31.12 -28.17 -9.53
CA ILE A 43 31.15 -26.70 -9.46
C ILE A 43 32.60 -26.19 -9.54
N LEU A 44 33.51 -26.78 -8.77
CA LEU A 44 34.93 -26.40 -8.77
C LEU A 44 35.65 -26.78 -10.07
N ARG A 45 35.24 -27.87 -10.75
CA ARG A 45 35.75 -28.22 -12.09
C ARG A 45 35.35 -27.19 -13.14
N VAL A 46 34.10 -26.70 -13.10
CA VAL A 46 33.65 -25.60 -13.99
C VAL A 46 34.52 -24.37 -13.78
N LEU A 47 34.70 -23.95 -12.52
CA LEU A 47 35.56 -22.81 -12.16
C LEU A 47 36.99 -22.99 -12.69
N GLY A 48 37.64 -24.10 -12.36
CA GLY A 48 39.02 -24.36 -12.75
C GLY A 48 39.20 -24.43 -14.27
N ARG A 49 38.22 -24.99 -14.99
CA ARG A 49 38.21 -25.00 -16.46
C ARG A 49 38.09 -23.59 -17.03
N ASP A 50 37.17 -22.78 -16.50
CA ASP A 50 36.93 -21.43 -17.00
C ASP A 50 38.16 -20.52 -16.78
N PHE A 51 38.80 -20.60 -15.61
CA PHE A 51 40.09 -19.94 -15.37
C PHE A 51 41.21 -20.43 -16.29
N LYS A 52 41.31 -21.74 -16.51
CA LYS A 52 42.31 -22.31 -17.42
C LYS A 52 42.08 -21.88 -18.86
N ARG A 53 40.82 -21.76 -19.30
CA ARG A 53 40.45 -21.23 -20.62
C ARG A 53 40.83 -19.74 -20.74
N LEU A 54 40.56 -18.94 -19.71
CA LEU A 54 40.94 -17.53 -19.66
C LEU A 54 42.46 -17.34 -19.77
N LEU A 55 43.26 -18.09 -19.00
CA LEU A 55 44.72 -18.01 -19.02
C LEU A 55 45.34 -18.47 -20.35
N LYS A 56 44.64 -19.34 -21.10
CA LYS A 56 45.08 -19.80 -22.43
C LYS A 56 44.71 -18.82 -23.55
N ALA A 57 43.82 -17.87 -23.31
CA ALA A 57 43.32 -16.92 -24.30
C ALA A 57 43.80 -15.50 -23.96
N PRO A 58 45.00 -15.07 -24.41
CA PRO A 58 45.59 -13.80 -24.00
C PRO A 58 44.73 -12.58 -24.36
N ALA A 59 44.04 -12.60 -25.50
CA ALA A 59 43.10 -11.53 -25.87
C ALA A 59 41.93 -11.42 -24.88
N ALA A 60 41.37 -12.55 -24.43
CA ALA A 60 40.29 -12.56 -23.43
C ALA A 60 40.80 -12.10 -22.05
N LEU A 61 42.05 -12.41 -21.71
CA LEU A 61 42.67 -11.95 -20.46
C LEU A 61 42.83 -10.43 -20.42
N VAL A 62 43.24 -9.80 -21.52
CA VAL A 62 43.28 -8.32 -21.64
C VAL A 62 41.89 -7.73 -21.43
N VAL A 63 40.87 -8.29 -22.09
CA VAL A 63 39.48 -7.84 -21.92
C VAL A 63 39.05 -7.96 -20.45
N VAL A 64 39.33 -9.08 -19.78
CA VAL A 64 38.98 -9.25 -18.36
C VAL A 64 39.72 -8.26 -17.46
N ILE A 65 41.00 -7.97 -17.70
CA ILE A 65 41.74 -6.95 -16.95
C ILE A 65 41.09 -5.57 -17.12
N VAL A 66 40.74 -5.21 -18.36
CA VAL A 66 40.02 -3.95 -18.64
C VAL A 66 38.69 -3.93 -17.89
N LEU A 67 37.92 -5.03 -17.90
CA LEU A 67 36.65 -5.11 -17.17
C LEU A 67 36.82 -5.02 -15.65
N VAL A 68 37.95 -5.46 -15.10
CA VAL A 68 38.24 -5.33 -13.66
C VAL A 68 38.59 -3.89 -13.28
N VAL A 69 39.31 -3.17 -14.13
CA VAL A 69 39.81 -1.82 -13.82
C VAL A 69 38.84 -0.71 -14.23
N LEU A 70 38.26 -0.81 -15.43
CA LEU A 70 37.49 0.26 -16.07
C LEU A 70 36.35 0.82 -15.18
N PRO A 71 35.53 0.01 -14.49
CA PRO A 71 34.50 0.55 -13.62
C PRO A 71 35.07 1.41 -12.49
N SER A 72 36.24 1.07 -11.95
CA SER A 72 36.90 1.81 -10.86
C SER A 72 37.34 3.21 -11.28
N THR A 73 37.66 3.41 -12.57
CA THR A 73 38.08 4.72 -13.09
C THR A 73 36.98 5.77 -12.95
N TYR A 74 35.71 5.38 -13.05
CA TYR A 74 34.59 6.26 -12.80
C TYR A 74 34.62 6.82 -11.37
N THR A 75 34.81 5.95 -10.36
CA THR A 75 34.95 6.39 -8.97
C THR A 75 36.10 7.37 -8.81
N TRP A 76 37.27 7.03 -9.34
CA TRP A 76 38.48 7.83 -9.15
C TRP A 76 38.35 9.22 -9.75
N VAL A 77 37.89 9.34 -10.99
CA VAL A 77 37.70 10.62 -11.66
C VAL A 77 36.66 11.48 -10.94
N ASN A 78 35.55 10.88 -10.49
CA ASN A 78 34.52 11.63 -9.77
C ASN A 78 34.98 12.04 -8.36
N VAL A 79 35.66 11.18 -7.61
CA VAL A 79 36.20 11.54 -6.29
C VAL A 79 37.20 12.69 -6.39
N ILE A 80 38.06 12.70 -7.41
CA ILE A 80 38.98 13.82 -7.67
C ILE A 80 38.20 15.08 -8.05
N GLY A 81 37.23 14.97 -8.96
CA GLY A 81 36.41 16.10 -9.40
C GLY A 81 35.62 16.76 -8.25
N PHE A 82 35.20 15.96 -7.27
CA PHE A 82 34.48 16.41 -6.08
C PHE A 82 35.38 16.57 -4.84
N TRP A 83 36.71 16.62 -4.98
CA TRP A 83 37.60 16.57 -3.81
C TRP A 83 37.31 17.68 -2.79
N ASN A 84 37.34 18.95 -3.20
CA ASN A 84 37.08 20.12 -2.35
C ASN A 84 36.48 21.30 -3.15
N PRO A 85 35.23 21.21 -3.64
CA PRO A 85 34.61 22.31 -4.40
C PRO A 85 34.42 23.58 -3.56
N TYR A 86 34.15 23.44 -2.25
CA TYR A 86 33.83 24.57 -1.35
C TYR A 86 35.05 25.38 -0.88
N ASN A 87 36.26 24.81 -0.95
CA ASN A 87 37.50 25.54 -0.61
C ASN A 87 38.15 26.17 -1.86
N ASN A 88 37.57 25.97 -3.04
CA ASN A 88 38.13 26.42 -4.32
C ASN A 88 37.20 27.43 -5.02
N THR A 89 36.67 28.36 -4.22
CA THR A 89 35.66 29.34 -4.61
C THR A 89 36.24 30.59 -5.28
N GLY A 90 37.55 30.78 -5.28
CA GLY A 90 38.23 31.96 -5.84
C GLY A 90 38.06 32.16 -7.36
N ASN A 91 37.37 31.25 -8.06
CA ASN A 91 36.96 31.43 -9.46
C ASN A 91 35.50 31.90 -9.62
N MET A 92 34.74 31.97 -8.54
CA MET A 92 33.36 32.46 -8.54
C MET A 92 33.35 33.97 -8.52
N ARG A 93 32.91 34.57 -9.64
CA ARG A 93 32.78 36.02 -9.78
C ARG A 93 31.56 36.53 -9.03
N VAL A 94 31.78 37.50 -8.16
CA VAL A 94 30.75 38.16 -7.36
C VAL A 94 30.96 39.67 -7.46
N CYS A 95 29.92 40.39 -7.86
CA CYS A 95 29.98 41.83 -7.95
C CYS A 95 29.82 42.48 -6.56
N VAL A 96 30.49 43.60 -6.35
CA VAL A 96 30.29 44.45 -5.18
C VAL A 96 30.05 45.87 -5.68
N VAL A 97 28.93 46.44 -5.25
CA VAL A 97 28.50 47.80 -5.58
C VAL A 97 28.48 48.60 -4.28
N ASN A 98 29.16 49.75 -4.27
CA ASN A 98 29.16 50.64 -3.13
C ASN A 98 28.48 51.97 -3.49
N GLU A 99 27.27 52.16 -3.00
CA GLU A 99 26.52 53.42 -3.13
C GLU A 99 26.62 54.28 -1.86
N ASP A 100 27.29 53.79 -0.81
CA ASP A 100 27.39 54.44 0.50
C ASP A 100 27.97 55.85 0.40
N THR A 101 27.21 56.83 0.85
CA THR A 101 27.61 58.24 0.81
C THR A 101 28.44 58.65 2.04
N GLY A 102 28.50 57.78 3.07
CA GLY A 102 29.13 58.08 4.35
C GLY A 102 28.17 58.67 5.36
N GLY A 103 28.65 58.96 6.56
CA GLY A 103 27.87 59.53 7.66
C GLY A 103 28.76 60.32 8.63
N SER A 104 28.14 61.21 9.41
CA SER A 104 28.86 62.01 10.41
C SER A 104 28.09 62.09 11.73
N ASN A 105 28.80 61.95 12.86
CA ASN A 105 28.22 62.09 14.22
C ASN A 105 29.27 62.66 15.20
N ASP A 106 28.82 63.27 16.30
CA ASP A 106 29.62 63.95 17.33
C ASP A 106 30.71 63.07 17.96
N ILE A 107 30.51 61.75 17.97
CA ILE A 107 31.43 60.76 18.53
C ILE A 107 32.38 60.19 17.45
N MET A 108 31.88 59.96 16.24
CA MET A 108 32.60 59.23 15.17
C MET A 108 33.30 60.13 14.14
N GLY A 109 32.97 61.43 14.08
CA GLY A 109 33.43 62.30 13.00
C GLY A 109 32.82 61.94 11.63
N ASP A 110 33.34 62.52 10.56
CA ASP A 110 32.92 62.24 9.17
C ASP A 110 33.65 60.99 8.64
N MET A 111 32.90 59.94 8.27
CA MET A 111 33.45 58.66 7.83
C MET A 111 32.58 58.00 6.75
N ASN A 112 33.18 57.09 5.98
CA ASN A 112 32.48 56.23 5.02
C ASN A 112 32.96 54.78 5.22
N LEU A 113 32.13 53.98 5.89
CA LEU A 113 32.40 52.57 6.18
C LEU A 113 32.29 51.71 4.92
N GLY A 114 31.41 52.05 3.97
CA GLY A 114 31.29 51.36 2.69
C GLY A 114 32.61 51.29 1.92
N ASN A 115 33.34 52.40 1.83
CA ASN A 115 34.67 52.44 1.20
C ASN A 115 35.68 51.55 1.93
N GLN A 116 35.68 51.54 3.27
CA GLN A 116 36.57 50.70 4.06
C GLN A 116 36.27 49.20 3.88
N ILE A 117 35.00 48.85 3.73
CA ILE A 117 34.57 47.47 3.41
C ILE A 117 35.05 47.08 2.01
N VAL A 118 34.90 47.96 1.02
CA VAL A 118 35.42 47.73 -0.34
C VAL A 118 36.92 47.51 -0.34
N ASP A 119 37.69 48.30 0.40
CA ASP A 119 39.15 48.15 0.52
C ASP A 119 39.54 46.80 1.15
N GLN A 120 38.87 46.38 2.22
CA GLN A 120 39.05 45.06 2.84
C GLN A 120 38.72 43.90 1.87
N LEU A 121 37.65 44.02 1.09
CA LEU A 121 37.26 42.99 0.12
C LEU A 121 38.27 42.85 -1.03
N HIS A 122 39.04 43.89 -1.36
CA HIS A 122 40.14 43.78 -2.31
C HIS A 122 41.27 42.85 -1.81
N GLU A 123 41.48 42.78 -0.50
CA GLU A 123 42.48 41.90 0.11
C GLU A 123 41.97 40.45 0.28
N ASN A 124 40.65 40.25 0.25
CA ASN A 124 40.01 38.94 0.37
C ASN A 124 40.09 38.14 -0.95
N THR A 125 40.71 36.96 -0.92
CA THR A 125 40.87 36.08 -2.11
C THR A 125 39.96 34.85 -2.11
N GLN A 126 39.03 34.76 -1.16
CA GLN A 126 38.12 33.61 -1.04
C GLN A 126 37.13 33.54 -2.20
N LEU A 127 36.68 34.69 -2.70
CA LEU A 127 35.84 34.85 -3.88
C LEU A 127 36.53 35.77 -4.89
N LYS A 128 36.07 35.74 -6.14
CA LYS A 128 36.54 36.67 -7.17
C LYS A 128 35.66 37.92 -7.17
N TRP A 129 36.00 38.87 -6.31
CA TRP A 129 35.29 40.14 -6.19
C TRP A 129 35.49 41.00 -7.46
N GLU A 130 34.41 41.57 -7.96
CA GLU A 130 34.40 42.47 -9.11
C GLU A 130 33.64 43.75 -8.73
N PHE A 131 34.37 44.84 -8.56
CA PHE A 131 33.79 46.11 -8.12
C PHE A 131 33.29 46.90 -9.32
N THR A 132 32.02 47.27 -9.31
CA THR A 132 31.37 47.97 -10.44
C THR A 132 30.15 48.77 -9.97
N ASP A 133 29.50 49.50 -10.87
CA ASP A 133 28.28 50.25 -10.59
C ASP A 133 27.02 49.36 -10.56
N TYR A 134 25.92 49.89 -10.03
CA TYR A 134 24.67 49.13 -9.85
C TYR A 134 24.13 48.54 -11.16
N ASP A 135 24.13 49.32 -12.24
CA ASP A 135 23.55 48.93 -13.52
C ASP A 135 24.36 47.81 -14.19
N ASP A 136 25.69 47.93 -14.22
CA ASP A 136 26.59 46.90 -14.75
C ASP A 136 26.57 45.63 -13.87
N ALA A 137 26.51 45.77 -12.55
CA ALA A 137 26.38 44.62 -11.65
C ALA A 137 25.07 43.85 -11.91
N MET A 138 23.94 44.56 -12.08
CA MET A 138 22.66 43.91 -12.34
C MET A 138 22.63 43.27 -13.72
N GLU A 139 23.15 43.93 -14.77
CA GLU A 139 23.28 43.34 -16.10
C GLU A 139 24.12 42.07 -16.08
N LYS A 140 25.25 42.07 -15.37
CA LYS A 140 26.13 40.90 -15.22
C LYS A 140 25.47 39.77 -14.42
N VAL A 141 24.68 40.08 -13.41
CA VAL A 141 23.91 39.07 -12.64
C VAL A 141 22.83 38.49 -13.54
N GLU A 142 22.04 39.30 -14.24
CA GLU A 142 20.96 38.85 -15.12
C GLU A 142 21.45 38.04 -16.33
N SER A 143 22.54 38.48 -16.96
CA SER A 143 23.20 37.80 -18.10
C SER A 143 23.91 36.49 -17.71
N SER A 144 23.97 36.16 -16.41
CA SER A 144 24.71 35.02 -15.86
C SER A 144 26.23 35.12 -16.07
N GLU A 145 26.79 36.32 -16.27
CA GLU A 145 28.24 36.52 -16.29
C GLU A 145 28.85 36.37 -14.90
N VAL A 146 28.20 36.93 -13.88
CA VAL A 146 28.56 36.74 -12.46
C VAL A 146 27.54 35.84 -11.75
N TYR A 147 27.87 35.41 -10.52
CA TYR A 147 27.00 34.53 -9.73
C TYR A 147 26.08 35.31 -8.78
N ALA A 148 26.59 36.40 -8.23
CA ALA A 148 25.86 37.27 -7.31
C ALA A 148 26.40 38.70 -7.36
N ALA A 149 25.64 39.65 -6.81
CA ALA A 149 26.05 41.01 -6.52
C ALA A 149 25.64 41.39 -5.09
N PHE A 150 26.54 42.05 -4.36
CA PHE A 150 26.27 42.71 -3.09
C PHE A 150 26.22 44.22 -3.30
N VAL A 151 25.17 44.88 -2.83
CA VAL A 151 25.00 46.33 -2.93
C VAL A 151 24.94 46.92 -1.54
N ILE A 152 25.92 47.78 -1.24
CA ILE A 152 25.98 48.61 -0.03
C ILE A 152 25.17 49.87 -0.33
N PRO A 153 24.02 50.10 0.34
CA PRO A 153 23.15 51.23 0.03
C PRO A 153 23.73 52.57 0.50
N SER A 154 23.16 53.67 0.01
CA SER A 154 23.65 55.04 0.25
C SER A 154 23.62 55.51 1.69
N ASP A 155 22.75 54.93 2.51
CA ASP A 155 22.50 55.23 3.92
C ASP A 155 23.20 54.23 4.86
N PHE A 156 24.09 53.38 4.33
CA PHE A 156 24.71 52.30 5.09
C PHE A 156 25.49 52.82 6.30
N THR A 157 26.41 53.77 6.12
CA THR A 157 27.19 54.33 7.25
C THR A 157 26.30 55.14 8.20
N GLU A 158 25.35 55.91 7.69
CA GLU A 158 24.44 56.73 8.48
C GLU A 158 23.58 55.88 9.43
N ASN A 159 22.97 54.81 8.91
CA ASN A 159 22.21 53.85 9.71
C ASN A 159 23.09 53.18 10.77
N LEU A 160 24.32 52.82 10.43
CA LEU A 160 25.25 52.19 11.37
C LEU A 160 25.61 53.10 12.56
N PHE A 161 25.68 54.42 12.33
CA PHE A 161 25.95 55.41 13.37
C PHE A 161 24.80 55.62 14.35
N THR A 162 23.58 55.24 13.98
CA THR A 162 22.41 55.40 14.85
C THR A 162 22.52 54.59 16.15
N ILE A 163 23.33 53.52 16.17
CA ILE A 163 23.59 52.71 17.37
C ILE A 163 24.21 53.52 18.52
N LEU A 164 24.94 54.59 18.20
CA LEU A 164 25.54 55.50 19.18
C LEU A 164 24.58 56.62 19.62
N SER A 165 23.50 56.84 18.88
CA SER A 165 22.52 57.91 19.11
C SER A 165 21.28 57.49 19.91
N GLY A 166 21.08 56.17 20.11
CA GLY A 166 19.97 55.60 20.88
C GLY A 166 18.69 55.30 20.08
N ASP A 167 18.62 55.69 18.81
CA ASP A 167 17.52 55.39 17.87
C ASP A 167 17.99 54.46 16.74
N PHE A 168 18.25 53.18 17.08
CA PHE A 168 18.94 52.24 16.19
C PHE A 168 18.12 51.87 14.94
N HIS A 169 18.68 52.19 13.77
CA HIS A 169 18.24 51.77 12.45
C HIS A 169 19.23 50.75 11.88
N GLN A 170 18.77 49.52 11.66
CA GLN A 170 19.64 48.45 11.18
C GLN A 170 20.05 48.69 9.71
N PRO A 171 21.36 48.74 9.39
CA PRO A 171 21.83 48.84 8.01
C PRO A 171 21.51 47.54 7.26
N ASN A 172 20.96 47.66 6.04
CA ASN A 172 20.60 46.51 5.20
C ASN A 172 21.51 46.43 3.98
N LEU A 173 22.24 45.33 3.82
CA LEU A 173 22.89 45.01 2.55
C LEU A 173 21.88 44.37 1.59
N GLN A 174 21.96 44.73 0.31
CA GLN A 174 21.15 44.07 -0.71
C GLN A 174 21.99 42.99 -1.40
N TYR A 175 21.43 41.79 -1.47
CA TYR A 175 22.09 40.63 -2.07
C TYR A 175 21.24 40.11 -3.23
N TYR A 176 21.86 40.04 -4.40
CA TYR A 176 21.25 39.56 -5.63
C TYR A 176 22.02 38.33 -6.11
N VAL A 177 21.34 37.20 -6.33
CA VAL A 177 21.97 35.95 -6.76
C VAL A 177 21.27 35.38 -7.98
N ASN A 178 22.04 34.91 -8.96
CA ASN A 178 21.51 34.22 -10.12
C ASN A 178 21.41 32.71 -9.85
N GLU A 179 20.27 32.28 -9.29
CA GLU A 179 20.01 30.85 -9.02
C GLU A 179 19.93 29.99 -10.29
N LYS A 180 19.62 30.59 -11.45
CA LYS A 180 19.53 29.90 -12.73
C LYS A 180 20.90 29.39 -13.21
N LYS A 181 21.99 30.10 -12.90
CA LYS A 181 23.34 29.72 -13.34
C LYS A 181 23.78 28.40 -12.71
N ASN A 182 23.51 28.20 -11.42
CA ASN A 182 23.74 26.94 -10.72
C ASN A 182 22.95 26.92 -9.39
N PRO A 183 22.19 25.84 -9.08
CA PRO A 183 21.40 25.76 -7.85
C PRO A 183 22.24 25.67 -6.56
N VAL A 184 23.53 25.36 -6.66
CA VAL A 184 24.47 25.37 -5.54
C VAL A 184 25.04 26.78 -5.31
N SER A 185 24.92 27.68 -6.27
CA SER A 185 25.48 29.04 -6.17
C SER A 185 24.98 29.79 -4.95
N PRO A 186 23.67 29.87 -4.63
CA PRO A 186 23.20 30.56 -3.43
C PRO A 186 23.88 30.04 -2.17
N LYS A 187 24.05 28.72 -2.04
CA LYS A 187 24.70 28.11 -0.86
C LYS A 187 26.20 28.40 -0.76
N VAL A 188 26.87 28.67 -1.87
CA VAL A 188 28.29 29.02 -1.89
C VAL A 188 28.48 30.52 -1.74
N THR A 189 27.61 31.34 -2.32
CA THR A 189 27.63 32.80 -2.17
C THR A 189 27.04 33.26 -0.83
N ASP A 190 26.23 32.44 -0.15
CA ASP A 190 25.85 32.61 1.28
C ASP A 190 27.11 32.67 2.16
N ALA A 191 28.11 31.82 1.91
CA ALA A 191 29.39 31.89 2.61
C ALA A 191 30.12 33.22 2.33
N GLY A 192 29.98 33.76 1.11
CA GLY A 192 30.44 35.11 0.76
C GLY A 192 29.71 36.21 1.52
N SER A 193 28.40 36.05 1.77
CA SER A 193 27.63 36.96 2.64
C SER A 193 28.11 36.89 4.08
N THR A 194 28.39 35.70 4.61
CA THR A 194 28.97 35.54 5.95
C THR A 194 30.34 36.21 6.05
N THR A 195 31.21 36.04 5.05
CA THR A 195 32.50 36.74 5.00
C THR A 195 32.32 38.25 4.93
N LEU A 196 31.34 38.75 4.17
CA LEU A 196 31.00 40.17 4.10
C LEU A 196 30.50 40.69 5.46
N ASP A 197 29.61 39.95 6.12
CA ASP A 197 29.09 40.27 7.45
C ASP A 197 30.20 40.27 8.52
N GLU A 198 31.12 39.30 8.48
CA GLU A 198 32.30 39.25 9.35
C GLU A 198 33.25 40.44 9.09
N THR A 199 33.44 40.82 7.82
CA THR A 199 34.25 41.98 7.43
C THR A 199 33.61 43.28 7.92
N ILE A 200 32.29 43.42 7.80
CA ILE A 200 31.53 44.57 8.30
C ILE A 200 31.63 44.65 9.83
N ASN A 201 31.37 43.55 10.52
CA ASN A 201 31.41 43.51 11.99
C ASN A 201 32.82 43.80 12.51
N SER A 202 33.86 43.22 11.92
CA SER A 202 35.24 43.47 12.33
C SER A 202 35.66 44.92 12.06
N GLN A 203 35.30 45.50 10.91
CA GLN A 203 35.61 46.88 10.58
C GLN A 203 34.87 47.86 11.50
N PHE A 204 33.59 47.60 11.77
CA PHE A 204 32.81 48.41 12.70
C PHE A 204 33.34 48.33 14.13
N VAL A 205 33.57 47.13 14.66
CA VAL A 205 34.10 46.92 16.01
C VAL A 205 35.49 47.54 16.16
N SER A 206 36.35 47.41 15.16
CA SER A 206 37.68 48.04 15.14
C SER A 206 37.58 49.57 15.19
N THR A 207 36.70 50.14 14.34
CA THR A 207 36.48 51.59 14.26
C THR A 207 35.90 52.15 15.57
N VAL A 208 34.86 51.53 16.12
CA VAL A 208 34.27 51.91 17.42
C VAL A 208 35.29 51.79 18.54
N SER A 209 36.04 50.69 18.59
CA SER A 209 37.03 50.45 19.64
C SER A 209 38.16 51.47 19.60
N SER A 210 38.60 51.88 18.41
CA SER A 210 39.59 52.96 18.23
C SER A 210 39.05 54.29 18.75
N VAL A 211 37.85 54.69 18.32
CA VAL A 211 37.23 55.97 18.72
C VAL A 211 36.91 56.02 20.22
N VAL A 212 36.42 54.92 20.80
CA VAL A 212 36.16 54.82 22.25
C VAL A 212 37.46 54.84 23.03
N ALA A 213 38.51 54.14 22.57
CA ALA A 213 39.82 54.17 23.24
C ALA A 213 40.46 55.56 23.18
N ASP A 214 40.35 56.28 22.06
CA ASP A 214 40.84 57.65 21.92
C ASP A 214 40.06 58.62 22.85
N THR A 215 38.73 58.51 22.89
CA THR A 215 37.88 59.33 23.78
C THR A 215 38.13 59.02 25.27
N LEU A 216 38.37 57.75 25.61
CA LEU A 216 38.64 57.31 26.98
C LEU A 216 40.05 57.71 27.44
N ASN A 217 41.04 57.67 26.54
CA ASN A 217 42.40 58.17 26.81
C ASN A 217 42.40 59.70 27.01
N ASP A 218 41.59 60.45 26.26
CA ASP A 218 41.40 61.90 26.46
C ASP A 218 40.72 62.22 27.82
N LYS A 219 39.80 61.37 28.30
CA LYS A 219 39.17 61.54 29.62
C LYS A 219 40.00 61.03 30.80
N ILE A 220 40.93 60.09 30.59
CA ILE A 220 41.87 59.61 31.61
C ILE A 220 42.95 60.66 31.90
N ALA A 221 43.28 61.54 30.94
CA ALA A 221 44.16 62.68 31.15
C ALA A 221 43.60 63.76 32.11
N GLU A 222 42.28 63.76 32.38
CA GLU A 222 41.62 64.69 33.32
C GLU A 222 41.32 64.07 34.71
N ALA A 223 41.65 62.81 34.94
CA ALA A 223 41.30 62.09 36.18
C ALA A 223 42.52 61.76 37.05
N GLU A 224 43.28 62.79 37.44
CA GLU A 224 44.35 62.67 38.45
C GLU A 224 43.83 63.09 39.84
N GLU A 225 42.79 62.41 40.36
CA GLU A 225 42.45 62.40 41.80
C GLU A 225 41.32 61.40 42.10
N GLY A 226 41.58 60.35 42.88
CA GLY A 226 40.49 59.62 43.58
C GLY A 226 40.58 58.08 43.65
N LEU A 227 41.63 57.54 44.25
CA LEU A 227 41.71 56.10 44.57
C LEU A 227 40.58 55.64 45.53
N ASP A 228 40.05 56.55 46.36
CA ASP A 228 38.90 56.29 47.25
C ASP A 228 37.56 56.20 46.48
N VAL A 229 37.43 56.88 45.35
CA VAL A 229 36.20 56.87 44.52
C VAL A 229 36.09 55.56 43.73
N ALA A 230 37.22 55.06 43.22
CA ALA A 230 37.29 53.76 42.54
C ALA A 230 36.89 52.61 43.47
N GLN A 231 37.37 52.59 44.71
CA GLN A 231 37.03 51.55 45.69
C GLN A 231 35.54 51.54 46.06
N SER A 232 34.97 52.72 46.36
CA SER A 232 33.53 52.84 46.66
C SER A 232 32.66 52.40 45.48
N ASN A 233 33.08 52.72 44.26
CA ASN A 233 32.34 52.38 43.05
C ASN A 233 32.42 50.89 42.72
N THR A 234 33.56 50.22 42.87
CA THR A 234 33.70 48.78 42.61
C THR A 234 32.90 47.95 43.61
N VAL A 235 32.91 48.30 44.90
CA VAL A 235 32.07 47.62 45.92
C VAL A 235 30.59 47.85 45.65
N LYS A 236 30.19 49.06 45.23
CA LYS A 236 28.80 49.34 44.81
C LYS A 236 28.40 48.53 43.57
N GLN A 237 29.27 48.39 42.59
CA GLN A 237 29.01 47.58 41.39
C GLN A 237 28.90 46.09 41.71
N LEU A 238 29.75 45.55 42.59
CA LEU A 238 29.65 44.16 43.06
C LEU A 238 28.37 43.92 43.87
N ASN A 239 27.94 44.87 44.71
CA ASN A 239 26.66 44.78 45.40
C ASN A 239 25.49 44.78 44.40
N ARG A 240 25.49 45.65 43.39
CA ARG A 240 24.47 45.62 42.31
C ARG A 240 24.46 44.31 41.54
N ALA A 241 25.63 43.71 41.29
CA ALA A 241 25.72 42.41 40.63
C ALA A 241 25.17 41.28 41.52
N ILE A 242 25.44 41.31 42.83
CA ILE A 242 24.84 40.38 43.81
C ILE A 242 23.32 40.53 43.85
N ASP A 243 22.81 41.77 43.88
CA ASP A 243 21.36 42.05 43.85
C ASP A 243 20.74 41.55 42.53
N SER A 244 21.39 41.81 41.39
CA SER A 244 20.93 41.34 40.07
C SER A 244 20.90 39.82 39.97
N VAL A 245 21.87 39.11 40.59
CA VAL A 245 21.86 37.64 40.68
C VAL A 245 20.72 37.16 41.59
N SER A 246 20.45 37.86 42.70
CA SER A 246 19.31 37.55 43.58
C SER A 246 17.96 37.75 42.87
N ASP A 247 17.81 38.80 42.08
CA ASP A 247 16.62 39.07 41.27
C ASP A 247 16.46 38.01 40.17
N ALA A 248 17.55 37.65 39.48
CA ALA A 248 17.56 36.56 38.51
C ALA A 248 17.12 35.23 39.12
N ARG A 249 17.55 34.91 40.33
CA ARG A 249 17.11 33.71 41.06
C ARG A 249 15.63 33.75 41.41
N SER A 250 15.11 34.91 41.82
CA SER A 250 13.68 35.09 42.09
C SER A 250 12.85 34.86 40.83
N MET A 251 13.30 35.36 39.67
CA MET A 251 12.67 35.08 38.38
C MET A 251 12.73 33.60 37.99
N VAL A 252 13.85 32.91 38.25
CA VAL A 252 13.99 31.46 38.00
C VAL A 252 13.04 30.66 38.89
N ASP A 253 12.83 31.05 40.15
CA ASP A 253 11.88 30.43 41.07
C ASP A 253 10.42 30.62 40.63
N GLU A 254 10.06 31.83 40.17
CA GLU A 254 8.75 32.11 39.56
C GLU A 254 8.51 31.27 38.29
N LEU A 255 9.51 31.18 37.41
CA LEU A 255 9.45 30.34 36.20
C LEU A 255 9.34 28.85 36.56
N SER A 256 10.03 28.39 37.60
CA SER A 256 9.95 27.02 38.10
C SER A 256 8.53 26.69 38.60
N THR A 257 7.94 27.60 39.39
CA THR A 257 6.56 27.49 39.87
C THR A 257 5.56 27.47 38.71
N SER A 258 5.69 28.39 37.75
CA SER A 258 4.83 28.45 36.56
C SER A 258 4.97 27.18 35.69
N THR A 259 6.16 26.60 35.61
CA THR A 259 6.41 25.34 34.89
C THR A 259 5.71 24.17 35.58
N GLY A 260 5.75 24.11 36.92
CA GLY A 260 5.01 23.13 37.70
C GLY A 260 3.48 23.25 37.54
N GLU A 261 2.95 24.47 37.52
CA GLU A 261 1.52 24.69 37.25
C GLU A 261 1.11 24.27 35.83
N ALA A 262 1.94 24.58 34.84
CA ALA A 262 1.71 24.17 33.45
C ALA A 262 1.71 22.63 33.33
N GLN A 263 2.60 21.94 34.05
CA GLN A 263 2.62 20.48 34.12
C GLN A 263 1.33 19.91 34.72
N GLY A 264 0.84 20.52 35.82
CA GLY A 264 -0.45 20.15 36.41
C GLY A 264 -1.64 20.34 35.46
N LYS A 265 -1.66 21.43 34.68
CA LYS A 265 -2.69 21.68 33.65
C LYS A 265 -2.61 20.70 32.49
N ALA A 266 -1.41 20.35 32.03
CA ALA A 266 -1.19 19.34 31.01
C ALA A 266 -1.72 17.97 31.46
N GLN A 267 -1.44 17.57 32.70
CA GLN A 267 -1.96 16.32 33.27
C GLN A 267 -3.50 16.32 33.37
N ALA A 268 -4.11 17.42 33.80
CA ALA A 268 -5.57 17.52 33.84
C ALA A 268 -6.21 17.42 32.45
N ALA A 269 -5.61 18.05 31.43
CA ALA A 269 -6.06 17.95 30.05
C ALA A 269 -5.95 16.50 29.50
N LYS A 270 -4.87 15.79 29.84
CA LYS A 270 -4.67 14.38 29.51
C LYS A 270 -5.76 13.48 30.11
N ASP A 271 -6.13 13.72 31.36
CA ASP A 271 -7.18 12.93 32.01
C ASP A 271 -8.58 13.23 31.43
N GLN A 272 -8.86 14.47 31.03
CA GLN A 272 -10.08 14.81 30.28
C GLN A 272 -10.14 14.12 28.91
N LEU A 273 -9.02 14.05 28.18
CA LEU A 273 -8.94 13.34 26.90
C LEU A 273 -9.18 11.84 27.07
N LYS A 274 -8.66 11.21 28.14
CA LYS A 274 -8.95 9.80 28.46
C LYS A 274 -10.45 9.59 28.71
N GLN A 275 -11.10 10.49 29.43
CA GLN A 275 -12.55 10.40 29.67
C GLN A 275 -13.32 10.54 28.35
N ALA A 276 -13.00 11.55 27.54
CA ALA A 276 -13.60 11.75 26.22
C ALA A 276 -13.41 10.53 25.30
N ARG A 277 -12.25 9.85 25.39
CA ARG A 277 -11.97 8.62 24.65
C ARG A 277 -12.85 7.46 25.10
N SER A 278 -13.10 7.34 26.40
CA SER A 278 -14.02 6.35 26.98
C SER A 278 -15.45 6.61 26.52
N ASP A 279 -15.91 7.85 26.61
CA ASP A 279 -17.28 8.24 26.21
C ASP A 279 -17.50 8.01 24.72
N ALA A 280 -16.51 8.36 23.88
CA ALA A 280 -16.53 8.07 22.44
C ALA A 280 -16.68 6.58 22.15
N LYS A 281 -16.01 5.71 22.92
CA LYS A 281 -16.15 4.25 22.79
C LYS A 281 -17.56 3.78 23.17
N THR A 282 -18.13 4.30 24.25
CA THR A 282 -19.51 3.98 24.64
C THR A 282 -20.51 4.37 23.54
N VAL A 283 -20.36 5.54 22.93
CA VAL A 283 -21.23 5.96 21.83
C VAL A 283 -21.03 5.07 20.59
N GLN A 284 -19.80 4.65 20.28
CA GLN A 284 -19.55 3.70 19.18
C GLN A 284 -20.27 2.36 19.39
N ASP A 285 -20.28 1.84 20.62
CA ASP A 285 -20.96 0.60 20.96
C ASP A 285 -22.49 0.74 20.86
N GLN A 286 -23.05 1.87 21.31
CA GLN A 286 -24.48 2.17 21.17
C GLN A 286 -24.91 2.32 19.70
N LEU A 287 -24.10 2.99 18.87
CA LEU A 287 -24.38 3.11 17.43
C LEU A 287 -24.32 1.77 16.71
N GLN A 288 -23.46 0.85 17.16
CA GLN A 288 -23.45 -0.52 16.65
C GLN A 288 -24.76 -1.24 16.98
N GLN A 289 -25.27 -1.10 18.20
CA GLN A 289 -26.56 -1.70 18.58
C GLN A 289 -27.72 -1.14 17.75
N VAL A 290 -27.72 0.16 17.45
CA VAL A 290 -28.73 0.79 16.57
C VAL A 290 -28.65 0.21 15.15
N TYR A 291 -27.45 -0.01 14.62
CA TYR A 291 -27.26 -0.64 13.32
C TYR A 291 -27.77 -2.09 13.30
N ASP A 292 -27.42 -2.89 14.31
CA ASP A 292 -27.83 -4.29 14.41
C ASP A 292 -29.36 -4.42 14.58
N LEU A 293 -29.96 -3.53 15.38
CA LEU A 293 -31.41 -3.45 15.55
C LEU A 293 -32.11 -3.04 14.24
N SER A 294 -31.55 -2.10 13.50
CA SER A 294 -32.06 -1.70 12.17
C SER A 294 -32.05 -2.87 11.19
N GLY A 295 -30.97 -3.66 11.17
CA GLY A 295 -30.88 -4.88 10.36
C GLY A 295 -31.92 -5.94 10.77
N THR A 296 -32.14 -6.11 12.08
CA THR A 296 -33.17 -7.02 12.61
C THR A 296 -34.58 -6.58 12.19
N LEU A 297 -34.89 -5.29 12.34
CA LEU A 297 -36.20 -4.75 11.98
C LEU A 297 -36.46 -4.84 10.47
N GLN A 298 -35.44 -4.61 9.64
CA GLN A 298 -35.54 -4.76 8.20
C GLN A 298 -35.81 -6.22 7.80
N LYS A 299 -35.18 -7.18 8.48
CA LYS A 299 -35.47 -8.60 8.31
C LYS A 299 -36.92 -8.93 8.71
N SER A 300 -37.39 -8.44 9.85
CA SER A 300 -38.78 -8.66 10.29
C SER A 300 -39.82 -8.08 9.33
N ILE A 301 -39.55 -6.93 8.72
CA ILE A 301 -40.40 -6.35 7.66
C ILE A 301 -40.40 -7.25 6.41
N GLY A 302 -39.24 -7.79 6.03
CA GLY A 302 -39.12 -8.75 4.94
C GLY A 302 -39.92 -10.03 5.20
N ASP A 303 -39.78 -10.62 6.39
CA ASP A 303 -40.47 -11.84 6.81
C ASP A 303 -42.00 -11.62 6.87
N PHE A 304 -42.45 -10.47 7.41
CA PHE A 304 -43.87 -10.09 7.40
C PHE A 304 -44.41 -9.97 5.97
N THR A 305 -43.66 -9.32 5.08
CA THR A 305 -44.06 -9.14 3.67
C THR A 305 -44.15 -10.48 2.95
N ALA A 306 -43.19 -11.37 3.17
CA ALA A 306 -43.16 -12.70 2.57
C ALA A 306 -44.34 -13.59 3.03
N ALA A 307 -44.82 -13.41 4.27
CA ALA A 307 -45.95 -14.15 4.80
C ALA A 307 -47.33 -13.54 4.45
N ALA A 308 -47.46 -12.21 4.55
CA ALA A 308 -48.76 -11.54 4.43
C ALA A 308 -49.20 -11.33 2.97
N LEU A 309 -48.26 -11.09 2.04
CA LEU A 309 -48.58 -10.81 0.64
C LEU A 309 -49.24 -12.01 -0.08
N PRO A 310 -48.72 -13.26 0.04
CA PRO A 310 -49.37 -14.42 -0.57
C PRO A 310 -50.75 -14.72 0.02
N ALA A 311 -50.90 -14.61 1.35
CA ALA A 311 -52.17 -14.88 2.03
C ALA A 311 -53.30 -13.93 1.60
N LEU A 312 -52.97 -12.65 1.37
CA LEU A 312 -53.93 -11.65 0.86
C LEU A 312 -54.32 -11.94 -0.60
N SER A 313 -53.35 -12.35 -1.41
CA SER A 313 -53.58 -12.71 -2.82
C SER A 313 -54.44 -13.96 -2.95
N GLU A 314 -54.17 -14.99 -2.14
CA GLU A 314 -54.93 -16.24 -2.13
C GLU A 314 -56.38 -16.00 -1.68
N SER A 315 -56.59 -15.16 -0.65
CA SER A 315 -57.93 -14.76 -0.22
C SER A 315 -58.72 -14.04 -1.32
N SER A 316 -58.06 -13.19 -2.12
CA SER A 316 -58.68 -12.48 -3.24
C SER A 316 -59.05 -13.42 -4.40
N VAL A 317 -58.22 -14.42 -4.68
CA VAL A 317 -58.51 -15.47 -5.67
C VAL A 317 -59.68 -16.35 -5.21
N ALA A 318 -59.69 -16.76 -3.94
CA ALA A 318 -60.78 -17.55 -3.37
C ALA A 318 -62.12 -16.80 -3.43
N LEU A 319 -62.14 -15.50 -3.08
CA LEU A 319 -63.33 -14.66 -3.21
C LEU A 319 -63.83 -14.54 -4.66
N SER A 320 -62.91 -14.38 -5.62
CA SER A 320 -63.26 -14.33 -7.04
C SER A 320 -63.86 -15.65 -7.54
N GLN A 321 -63.30 -16.79 -7.12
CA GLN A 321 -63.82 -18.11 -7.43
C GLN A 321 -65.23 -18.31 -6.87
N VAL A 322 -65.48 -17.93 -5.61
CA VAL A 322 -66.82 -17.96 -5.00
C VAL A 322 -67.80 -17.10 -5.80
N SER A 323 -67.40 -15.89 -6.20
CA SER A 323 -68.23 -14.99 -7.02
C SER A 323 -68.62 -15.62 -8.36
N SER A 324 -67.65 -16.24 -9.05
CA SER A 324 -67.87 -16.91 -10.33
C SER A 324 -68.76 -18.14 -10.20
N GLY A 325 -68.59 -18.93 -9.13
CA GLY A 325 -69.41 -20.11 -8.84
C GLY A 325 -70.86 -19.76 -8.52
N VAL A 326 -71.09 -18.72 -7.71
CA VAL A 326 -72.45 -18.23 -7.42
C VAL A 326 -73.11 -17.68 -8.67
N SER A 327 -72.39 -16.89 -9.47
CA SER A 327 -72.94 -16.33 -10.72
C SER A 327 -73.29 -17.43 -11.73
N GLY A 328 -72.46 -18.47 -11.84
CA GLY A 328 -72.75 -19.64 -12.67
C GLY A 328 -74.00 -20.40 -12.20
N ALA A 329 -74.07 -20.75 -10.92
CA ALA A 329 -75.22 -21.46 -10.35
C ALA A 329 -76.55 -20.67 -10.51
N VAL A 330 -76.50 -19.35 -10.37
CA VAL A 330 -77.67 -18.47 -10.55
C VAL A 330 -78.08 -18.38 -12.02
N SER A 331 -77.11 -18.33 -12.94
CA SER A 331 -77.36 -18.37 -14.39
C SER A 331 -78.02 -19.69 -14.80
N ASP A 332 -77.54 -20.82 -14.27
CA ASP A 332 -78.11 -22.14 -14.56
C ASP A 332 -79.55 -22.28 -14.03
N ALA A 333 -79.79 -21.77 -12.81
CA ALA A 333 -81.12 -21.72 -12.23
C ALA A 333 -82.07 -20.82 -13.03
N SER A 334 -81.63 -19.62 -13.42
CA SER A 334 -82.41 -18.68 -14.23
C SER A 334 -82.75 -19.24 -15.61
N SER A 335 -81.80 -19.92 -16.27
CA SER A 335 -82.04 -20.59 -17.55
C SER A 335 -83.05 -21.73 -17.43
N SER A 336 -82.99 -22.52 -16.34
CA SER A 336 -83.93 -23.62 -16.10
C SER A 336 -85.35 -23.11 -15.85
N ILE A 337 -85.48 -22.02 -15.09
CA ILE A 337 -86.77 -21.36 -14.84
C ILE A 337 -87.34 -20.79 -16.14
N THR A 338 -86.52 -20.11 -16.96
CA THR A 338 -86.95 -19.57 -18.26
C THR A 338 -87.41 -20.65 -19.22
N GLY A 339 -86.73 -21.81 -19.24
CA GLY A 339 -87.15 -22.96 -20.04
C GLY A 339 -88.49 -23.55 -19.57
N ALA A 340 -88.71 -23.63 -18.26
CA ALA A 340 -89.98 -24.08 -17.69
C ALA A 340 -91.13 -23.09 -18.00
N GLN A 341 -90.86 -21.78 -17.97
CA GLN A 341 -91.84 -20.72 -18.26
C GLN A 341 -92.50 -20.92 -19.62
N GLY A 342 -91.71 -21.11 -20.69
CA GLY A 342 -92.27 -21.33 -22.02
C GLY A 342 -93.16 -22.58 -22.13
N THR A 343 -92.96 -23.58 -21.28
CA THR A 343 -93.84 -24.76 -21.23
C THR A 343 -95.12 -24.55 -20.41
N VAL A 344 -95.05 -23.75 -19.34
CA VAL A 344 -96.20 -23.44 -18.48
C VAL A 344 -97.14 -22.47 -19.19
N ASP A 345 -96.62 -21.44 -19.86
CA ASP A 345 -97.44 -20.49 -20.65
C ASP A 345 -98.26 -21.21 -21.72
N ALA A 346 -97.63 -22.11 -22.47
CA ALA A 346 -98.31 -22.93 -23.46
C ALA A 346 -99.34 -23.91 -22.83
N SER A 347 -99.20 -24.25 -21.55
CA SER A 347 -100.14 -25.12 -20.84
C SER A 347 -101.34 -24.34 -20.30
N ILE A 348 -101.10 -23.13 -19.76
CA ILE A 348 -102.15 -22.19 -19.33
C ILE A 348 -103.02 -21.79 -20.52
N GLU A 349 -102.42 -21.40 -21.65
CA GLU A 349 -103.17 -21.01 -22.86
C GLU A 349 -104.07 -22.15 -23.37
N ARG A 350 -103.58 -23.38 -23.37
CA ARG A 350 -104.38 -24.57 -23.73
C ARG A 350 -105.49 -24.83 -22.73
N ALA A 351 -105.22 -24.73 -21.44
CA ALA A 351 -106.20 -24.97 -20.39
C ALA A 351 -107.32 -23.93 -20.42
N GLN A 352 -107.00 -22.65 -20.65
CA GLN A 352 -107.99 -21.58 -20.84
C GLN A 352 -108.88 -21.87 -22.05
N GLY A 353 -108.29 -22.29 -23.18
CA GLY A 353 -109.07 -22.67 -24.37
C GLY A 353 -110.05 -23.84 -24.12
N VAL A 354 -109.70 -24.79 -23.23
CA VAL A 354 -110.60 -25.87 -22.82
C VAL A 354 -111.75 -25.34 -21.96
N ILE A 355 -111.45 -24.42 -21.02
CA ILE A 355 -112.47 -23.79 -20.18
C ILE A 355 -113.47 -23.00 -21.03
N ASP A 356 -112.98 -22.18 -21.97
CA ASP A 356 -113.82 -21.38 -22.88
C ASP A 356 -114.73 -22.28 -23.76
N MET A 357 -114.20 -23.42 -24.21
CA MET A 357 -114.97 -24.41 -24.96
C MET A 357 -116.05 -25.07 -24.08
N ASN A 358 -115.72 -25.42 -22.84
CA ASN A 358 -116.67 -25.98 -21.88
C ASN A 358 -117.79 -24.97 -21.55
N ASP A 359 -117.47 -23.68 -21.37
CA ASP A 359 -118.46 -22.63 -21.12
C ASP A 359 -119.43 -22.47 -22.30
N THR A 360 -118.92 -22.58 -23.53
CA THR A 360 -119.75 -22.60 -24.75
C THR A 360 -120.71 -23.80 -24.74
N ILE A 361 -120.20 -24.99 -24.43
CA ILE A 361 -121.03 -26.22 -24.33
C ILE A 361 -122.08 -26.08 -23.22
N ILE A 362 -121.71 -25.56 -22.05
CA ILE A 362 -122.64 -25.33 -20.93
C ILE A 362 -123.75 -24.34 -21.34
N ALA A 363 -123.41 -23.28 -22.06
CA ALA A 363 -124.39 -22.31 -22.56
C ALA A 363 -125.37 -22.94 -23.59
N GLU A 364 -124.87 -23.77 -24.50
CA GLU A 364 -125.71 -24.53 -25.43
C GLU A 364 -126.64 -25.51 -24.69
N LEU A 365 -126.12 -26.27 -23.73
CA LEU A 365 -126.91 -27.19 -22.90
C LEU A 365 -127.97 -26.46 -22.06
N THR A 366 -127.65 -25.28 -21.54
CA THR A 366 -128.59 -24.43 -20.80
C THR A 366 -129.72 -23.93 -21.70
N THR A 367 -129.39 -23.52 -22.93
CA THR A 367 -130.40 -23.12 -23.94
C THR A 367 -131.35 -24.28 -24.27
N ILE A 368 -130.83 -25.51 -24.36
CA ILE A 368 -131.64 -26.72 -24.54
C ILE A 368 -132.54 -26.96 -23.31
N TYR A 369 -131.99 -26.88 -22.10
CA TYR A 369 -132.72 -27.06 -20.84
C TYR A 369 -133.90 -26.07 -20.69
N ASP A 370 -133.68 -24.79 -21.02
CA ASP A 370 -134.72 -23.74 -20.94
C ASP A 370 -135.86 -23.95 -21.94
N GLY A 371 -135.61 -24.65 -23.05
CA GLY A 371 -136.60 -25.00 -24.08
C GLY A 371 -137.44 -26.25 -23.78
N MET A 372 -137.09 -27.05 -22.77
CA MET A 372 -137.80 -28.29 -22.41
C MET A 372 -139.06 -28.02 -21.59
N ALA A 373 -140.13 -28.81 -21.80
CA ALA A 373 -141.34 -28.75 -20.99
C ALA A 373 -141.11 -29.26 -19.55
N ASP A 374 -141.77 -28.68 -18.55
CA ASP A 374 -141.58 -29.04 -17.14
C ASP A 374 -142.01 -30.48 -16.77
N SER A 375 -142.68 -31.19 -17.68
CA SER A 375 -143.09 -32.59 -17.52
C SER A 375 -142.09 -33.62 -18.08
N ASP A 376 -140.95 -33.18 -18.64
CA ASP A 376 -139.97 -34.07 -19.29
C ASP A 376 -139.13 -34.85 -18.24
N PRO A 377 -139.11 -36.19 -18.27
CA PRO A 377 -138.37 -37.01 -17.31
C PRO A 377 -136.86 -36.77 -17.27
N HIS A 378 -136.27 -36.22 -18.35
CA HIS A 378 -134.82 -36.04 -18.47
C HIS A 378 -134.35 -34.62 -18.11
N LYS A 379 -135.27 -33.69 -17.82
CA LYS A 379 -134.94 -32.28 -17.53
C LYS A 379 -134.12 -32.12 -16.25
N ASP A 380 -134.42 -32.91 -15.21
CA ASP A 380 -133.67 -32.89 -13.94
C ASP A 380 -132.27 -33.51 -14.06
N GLU A 381 -132.10 -34.58 -14.86
CA GLU A 381 -130.80 -35.20 -15.14
C GLU A 381 -129.89 -34.24 -15.91
N LEU A 382 -130.43 -33.53 -16.91
CA LEU A 382 -129.69 -32.53 -17.68
C LEU A 382 -129.27 -31.35 -16.79
N LYS A 383 -130.12 -30.91 -15.86
CA LYS A 383 -129.77 -29.87 -14.87
C LYS A 383 -128.59 -30.28 -14.00
N LEU A 384 -128.60 -31.50 -13.46
CA LEU A 384 -127.49 -32.01 -12.65
C LEU A 384 -126.18 -32.08 -13.45
N ALA A 385 -126.24 -32.45 -14.72
CA ALA A 385 -125.08 -32.46 -15.60
C ALA A 385 -124.54 -31.05 -15.87
N ILE A 386 -125.42 -30.07 -16.13
CA ILE A 386 -125.07 -28.66 -16.30
C ILE A 386 -124.45 -28.10 -15.02
N ASP A 387 -125.05 -28.33 -13.85
CA ASP A 387 -124.55 -27.85 -12.56
C ASP A 387 -123.18 -28.48 -12.23
N SER A 388 -123.01 -29.78 -12.50
CA SER A 388 -121.73 -30.48 -12.33
C SER A 388 -120.65 -29.96 -13.29
N ALA A 389 -120.98 -29.73 -14.56
CA ALA A 389 -120.06 -29.18 -15.54
C ALA A 389 -119.66 -27.75 -15.20
N THR A 390 -120.62 -26.91 -14.81
CA THR A 390 -120.40 -25.53 -14.36
C THR A 390 -119.48 -25.48 -13.15
N LYS A 391 -119.76 -26.29 -12.12
CA LYS A 391 -118.90 -26.38 -10.95
C LYS A 391 -117.49 -26.84 -11.32
N ARG A 392 -117.36 -27.82 -12.21
CA ARG A 392 -116.06 -28.33 -12.63
C ARG A 392 -115.26 -27.30 -13.43
N ASN A 393 -115.92 -26.51 -14.27
CA ASN A 393 -115.27 -25.45 -15.03
C ASN A 393 -114.82 -24.30 -14.12
N GLN A 394 -115.62 -23.95 -13.10
CA GLN A 394 -115.21 -22.99 -12.07
C GLN A 394 -114.01 -23.47 -11.24
N GLU A 395 -113.97 -24.77 -10.87
CA GLU A 395 -112.80 -25.37 -10.21
C GLU A 395 -111.55 -25.30 -11.11
N LEU A 396 -111.69 -25.64 -12.40
CA LEU A 396 -110.59 -25.55 -13.37
C LEU A 396 -110.08 -24.12 -13.58
N GLN A 397 -110.99 -23.14 -13.64
CA GLN A 397 -110.60 -21.73 -13.72
C GLN A 397 -109.82 -21.30 -12.48
N ARG A 398 -110.26 -21.71 -11.28
CA ARG A 398 -109.54 -21.40 -10.05
C ARG A 398 -108.16 -22.05 -10.00
N ASP A 399 -108.05 -23.31 -10.41
CA ASP A 399 -106.77 -24.03 -10.47
C ASP A 399 -105.82 -23.37 -11.51
N LEU A 400 -106.36 -22.85 -12.60
CA LEU A 400 -105.61 -22.10 -13.61
C LEU A 400 -105.14 -20.75 -13.09
N ASP A 401 -106.01 -20.02 -12.37
CA ASP A 401 -105.65 -18.76 -11.71
C ASP A 401 -104.56 -18.97 -10.64
N ASP A 402 -104.67 -20.03 -9.83
CA ASP A 402 -103.66 -20.43 -8.83
C ASP A 402 -102.32 -20.78 -9.51
N LEU A 403 -102.36 -21.48 -10.65
CA LEU A 403 -101.17 -21.82 -11.44
C LEU A 403 -100.52 -20.56 -12.05
N GLN A 404 -101.33 -19.62 -12.56
CA GLN A 404 -100.87 -18.33 -13.08
C GLN A 404 -100.23 -17.48 -11.96
N GLN A 405 -100.80 -17.51 -10.76
CA GLN A 405 -100.22 -16.81 -9.62
C GLN A 405 -98.88 -17.43 -9.20
N LEU A 406 -98.81 -18.76 -9.07
CA LEU A 406 -97.57 -19.46 -8.74
C LEU A 406 -96.48 -19.22 -9.80
N TYR A 407 -96.87 -19.13 -11.07
CA TYR A 407 -96.00 -18.75 -12.18
C TYR A 407 -95.41 -17.34 -11.98
N ASN A 408 -96.25 -16.34 -11.72
CA ASN A 408 -95.82 -14.96 -11.48
C ASN A 408 -94.91 -14.85 -10.23
N ASP A 409 -95.23 -15.58 -9.16
CA ASP A 409 -94.42 -15.61 -7.92
C ASP A 409 -93.05 -16.27 -8.14
N THR A 410 -92.99 -17.30 -8.99
CA THR A 410 -91.73 -17.97 -9.36
C THR A 410 -90.85 -17.06 -10.21
N GLU A 411 -91.42 -16.28 -11.12
CA GLU A 411 -90.70 -15.26 -11.89
C GLU A 411 -90.14 -14.16 -10.98
N ALA A 412 -90.96 -13.63 -10.07
CA ALA A 412 -90.54 -12.63 -9.10
C ALA A 412 -89.39 -13.15 -8.21
N THR A 413 -89.46 -14.41 -7.77
CA THR A 413 -88.42 -15.06 -6.97
C THR A 413 -87.12 -15.23 -7.78
N ALA A 414 -87.20 -15.62 -9.05
CA ALA A 414 -86.04 -15.72 -9.94
C ALA A 414 -85.36 -14.37 -10.15
N ALA A 415 -86.15 -13.30 -10.35
CA ALA A 415 -85.65 -11.94 -10.48
C ALA A 415 -84.98 -11.45 -9.18
N GLN A 416 -85.59 -11.72 -8.02
CA GLN A 416 -84.99 -11.40 -6.71
C GLN A 416 -83.68 -12.16 -6.47
N LEU A 417 -83.62 -13.44 -6.82
CA LEU A 417 -82.40 -14.26 -6.70
C LEU A 417 -81.27 -13.73 -7.59
N SER A 418 -81.59 -13.35 -8.83
CA SER A 418 -80.65 -12.70 -9.75
C SER A 418 -80.15 -11.33 -9.22
N GLY A 419 -81.05 -10.53 -8.66
CA GLY A 419 -80.71 -9.25 -8.01
C GLY A 419 -79.80 -9.42 -6.79
N ALA A 420 -80.05 -10.42 -5.95
CA ALA A 420 -79.22 -10.77 -4.79
C ALA A 420 -77.83 -11.26 -5.21
N ALA A 421 -77.76 -12.10 -6.25
CA ALA A 421 -76.49 -12.57 -6.82
C ALA A 421 -75.66 -11.42 -7.39
N THR A 422 -76.29 -10.49 -8.10
CA THR A 422 -75.65 -9.28 -8.64
C THR A 422 -75.13 -8.38 -7.52
N THR A 423 -75.90 -8.21 -6.45
CA THR A 423 -75.50 -7.44 -5.26
C THR A 423 -74.31 -8.08 -4.55
N LEU A 424 -74.34 -9.40 -4.35
CA LEU A 424 -73.25 -10.17 -3.76
C LEU A 424 -71.99 -10.09 -4.62
N ASN A 425 -72.11 -10.27 -5.93
CA ASN A 425 -70.99 -10.14 -6.86
C ASN A 425 -70.40 -8.72 -6.80
N THR A 426 -71.23 -7.68 -6.75
CA THR A 426 -70.77 -6.29 -6.61
C THR A 426 -70.01 -6.08 -5.29
N ALA A 427 -70.51 -6.60 -4.16
CA ALA A 427 -69.86 -6.50 -2.87
C ALA A 427 -68.51 -7.27 -2.82
N ILE A 428 -68.44 -8.44 -3.47
CA ILE A 428 -67.20 -9.20 -3.61
C ILE A 428 -66.19 -8.45 -4.48
N GLN A 429 -66.61 -7.90 -5.64
CA GLN A 429 -65.72 -7.13 -6.51
C GLN A 429 -65.21 -5.85 -5.83
N GLN A 430 -66.06 -5.16 -5.06
CA GLN A 430 -65.63 -4.02 -4.23
C GLN A 430 -64.63 -4.44 -3.15
N SER A 431 -64.86 -5.57 -2.48
CA SER A 431 -63.94 -6.10 -1.45
C SER A 431 -62.58 -6.49 -2.04
N ILE A 432 -62.56 -7.09 -3.24
CA ILE A 432 -61.33 -7.36 -4.00
C ILE A 432 -60.64 -6.04 -4.37
N GLY A 433 -61.38 -5.03 -4.80
CA GLY A 433 -60.84 -3.69 -5.11
C GLY A 433 -60.23 -2.99 -3.88
N TYR A 434 -60.89 -3.05 -2.73
CA TYR A 434 -60.35 -2.53 -1.47
C TYR A 434 -59.12 -3.31 -1.01
N ALA A 435 -59.14 -4.64 -1.08
CA ALA A 435 -58.00 -5.48 -0.75
C ALA A 435 -56.79 -5.19 -1.66
N GLY A 436 -57.01 -5.01 -2.96
CA GLY A 436 -55.97 -4.63 -3.91
C GLY A 436 -55.39 -3.23 -3.64
N THR A 437 -56.24 -2.27 -3.29
CA THR A 437 -55.79 -0.92 -2.90
C THR A 437 -54.96 -0.96 -1.63
N TYR A 438 -55.42 -1.69 -0.61
CA TYR A 438 -54.71 -1.87 0.66
C TYR A 438 -53.37 -2.58 0.46
N GLN A 439 -53.34 -3.61 -0.40
CA GLN A 439 -52.11 -4.30 -0.80
C GLN A 439 -51.13 -3.33 -1.49
N SER A 440 -51.59 -2.51 -2.43
CA SER A 440 -50.73 -1.55 -3.12
C SER A 440 -50.19 -0.47 -2.19
N GLN A 441 -50.99 0.00 -1.22
CA GLN A 441 -50.56 1.03 -0.28
C GLN A 441 -49.59 0.44 0.73
N LEU A 442 -49.95 -0.66 1.39
CA LEU A 442 -49.13 -1.26 2.44
C LEU A 442 -47.80 -1.80 1.88
N PHE A 443 -47.84 -2.63 0.83
CA PHE A 443 -46.65 -3.28 0.29
C PHE A 443 -45.95 -2.47 -0.81
N GLY A 444 -46.67 -1.60 -1.51
CA GLY A 444 -46.10 -0.76 -2.57
C GLY A 444 -45.56 0.59 -2.07
N THR A 445 -46.05 1.11 -0.94
CA THR A 445 -45.63 2.44 -0.45
C THR A 445 -45.19 2.45 1.02
N ALA A 446 -46.04 2.05 1.97
CA ALA A 446 -45.77 2.22 3.40
C ALA A 446 -44.59 1.35 3.89
N LEU A 447 -44.59 0.05 3.62
CA LEU A 447 -43.49 -0.84 4.02
C LEU A 447 -42.17 -0.51 3.32
N PRO A 448 -42.13 -0.21 2.00
CA PRO A 448 -40.91 0.29 1.36
C PRO A 448 -40.38 1.59 1.95
N GLN A 449 -41.24 2.54 2.31
CA GLN A 449 -40.83 3.80 2.96
C GLN A 449 -40.26 3.55 4.36
N VAL A 450 -40.92 2.72 5.17
CA VAL A 450 -40.43 2.35 6.50
C VAL A 450 -39.09 1.60 6.40
N SER A 451 -38.98 0.64 5.48
CA SER A 451 -37.73 -0.09 5.21
C SER A 451 -36.61 0.85 4.79
N SER A 452 -36.89 1.81 3.92
CA SER A 452 -35.93 2.82 3.48
C SER A 452 -35.50 3.74 4.63
N GLY A 453 -36.44 4.18 5.47
CA GLY A 453 -36.15 4.98 6.66
C GLY A 453 -35.25 4.24 7.66
N ILE A 454 -35.52 2.95 7.90
CA ILE A 454 -34.70 2.10 8.78
C ILE A 454 -33.29 1.91 8.19
N SER A 455 -33.18 1.70 6.88
CA SER A 455 -31.87 1.63 6.21
C SER A 455 -31.09 2.94 6.30
N GLN A 456 -31.76 4.08 6.18
CA GLN A 456 -31.13 5.39 6.35
C GLN A 456 -30.62 5.59 7.78
N VAL A 457 -31.42 5.22 8.79
CA VAL A 457 -31.01 5.25 10.21
C VAL A 457 -29.81 4.34 10.46
N GLY A 458 -29.83 3.11 9.95
CA GLY A 458 -28.69 2.19 10.07
C GLY A 458 -27.42 2.73 9.39
N SER A 459 -27.56 3.32 8.20
CA SER A 459 -26.44 3.93 7.47
C SER A 459 -25.87 5.15 8.20
N ALA A 460 -26.74 6.03 8.71
CA ALA A 460 -26.35 7.18 9.52
C ALA A 460 -25.63 6.76 10.81
N ALA A 461 -26.08 5.68 11.46
CA ALA A 461 -25.42 5.15 12.66
C ALA A 461 -23.99 4.66 12.36
N ILE A 462 -23.76 3.98 11.23
CA ILE A 462 -22.41 3.58 10.81
C ILE A 462 -21.55 4.79 10.44
N SER A 463 -22.08 5.75 9.68
CA SER A 463 -21.34 6.97 9.33
C SER A 463 -20.94 7.78 10.56
N LEU A 464 -21.84 7.92 11.53
CA LEU A 464 -21.54 8.60 12.80
C LEU A 464 -20.52 7.81 13.63
N LYS A 465 -20.61 6.47 13.67
CA LYS A 465 -19.61 5.61 14.33
C LYS A 465 -18.22 5.79 13.70
N ALA A 466 -18.13 5.89 12.37
CA ALA A 466 -16.89 6.15 11.66
C ALA A 466 -16.32 7.54 11.98
N ALA A 467 -17.17 8.58 12.01
CA ALA A 467 -16.76 9.92 12.41
C ALA A 467 -16.22 9.97 13.85
N ILE A 468 -16.88 9.29 14.81
CA ILE A 468 -16.41 9.19 16.20
C ILE A 468 -15.12 8.37 16.30
N THR A 469 -14.91 7.39 15.41
CA THR A 469 -13.65 6.64 15.33
C THR A 469 -12.49 7.55 14.90
N ASN A 470 -12.72 8.39 13.89
CA ASN A 470 -11.72 9.38 13.45
C ASN A 470 -11.43 10.41 14.56
N GLN A 471 -12.46 10.86 15.29
CA GLN A 471 -12.27 11.74 16.45
C GLN A 471 -11.45 11.07 17.57
N GLY A 472 -11.64 9.77 17.78
CA GLY A 472 -10.82 8.99 18.71
C GLY A 472 -9.33 9.00 18.36
N TYR A 473 -8.99 8.93 17.07
CA TYR A 473 -7.61 9.04 16.61
C TYR A 473 -7.00 10.42 16.88
N LEU A 474 -7.77 11.50 16.66
CA LEU A 474 -7.34 12.86 16.99
C LEU A 474 -7.14 13.05 18.50
N ILE A 475 -7.99 12.46 19.34
CA ILE A 475 -7.82 12.43 20.79
C ILE A 475 -6.52 11.71 21.17
N ASP A 476 -6.23 10.55 20.57
CA ASP A 476 -5.02 9.78 20.83
C ASP A 476 -3.76 10.56 20.38
N GLN A 477 -3.80 11.24 19.23
CA GLN A 477 -2.72 12.14 18.77
C GLN A 477 -2.51 13.32 19.72
N THR A 478 -3.59 13.97 20.16
CA THR A 478 -3.53 15.10 21.10
C THR A 478 -2.95 14.65 22.45
N GLY A 479 -3.29 13.43 22.90
CA GLY A 479 -2.69 12.82 24.08
C GLY A 479 -1.16 12.71 23.97
N ASN A 480 -0.64 12.23 22.82
CA ASN A 480 0.81 12.13 22.59
C ASN A 480 1.51 13.51 22.59
N ILE A 481 0.85 14.54 22.07
CA ILE A 481 1.38 15.92 22.10
C ILE A 481 1.44 16.43 23.55
N ILE A 482 0.41 16.16 24.35
CA ILE A 482 0.40 16.52 25.76
C ILE A 482 1.48 15.73 26.53
N ASP A 483 1.75 14.47 26.19
CA ASP A 483 2.85 13.69 26.77
C ASP A 483 4.22 14.31 26.43
N GLN A 484 4.41 14.78 25.20
CA GLN A 484 5.62 15.52 24.81
C GLN A 484 5.74 16.87 25.55
N LEU A 485 4.62 17.58 25.72
CA LEU A 485 4.58 18.82 26.48
C LEU A 485 4.94 18.57 27.95
N GLU A 486 4.40 17.52 28.57
CA GLU A 486 4.72 17.11 29.95
C GLU A 486 6.23 16.79 30.09
N SER A 487 6.80 16.04 29.15
CA SER A 487 8.24 15.74 29.12
C SER A 487 9.09 17.00 28.94
N THR A 488 8.65 17.94 28.10
CA THR A 488 9.37 19.19 27.82
C THR A 488 9.33 20.13 29.03
N LEU A 489 8.17 20.26 29.68
CA LEU A 489 8.01 21.01 30.92
C LEU A 489 8.84 20.39 32.05
N GLY A 490 8.90 19.05 32.13
CA GLY A 490 9.78 18.36 33.08
C GLY A 490 11.27 18.64 32.83
N ALA A 491 11.71 18.65 31.57
CA ALA A 491 13.08 19.03 31.21
C ALA A 491 13.38 20.50 31.55
N ALA A 492 12.44 21.41 31.24
CA ALA A 492 12.56 22.83 31.56
C ALA A 492 12.66 23.06 33.08
N GLY A 493 11.84 22.38 33.88
CA GLY A 493 11.92 22.44 35.35
C GLY A 493 13.27 21.96 35.90
N ASN A 494 13.83 20.90 35.33
CA ASN A 494 15.17 20.42 35.69
C ASN A 494 16.27 21.44 35.32
N SER A 495 16.18 22.06 34.13
CA SER A 495 17.11 23.11 33.70
C SER A 495 17.01 24.37 34.56
N LEU A 496 15.80 24.78 34.97
CA LEU A 496 15.59 25.89 35.90
C LEU A 496 16.22 25.59 37.27
N THR A 497 16.06 24.36 37.77
CA THR A 497 16.71 23.92 39.02
C THR A 497 18.25 23.97 38.92
N GLN A 498 18.81 23.53 37.79
CA GLN A 498 20.25 23.60 37.55
C GLN A 498 20.74 25.05 37.40
N THR A 499 19.94 25.92 36.79
CA THR A 499 20.24 27.35 36.63
C THR A 499 20.24 28.05 37.99
N ASP A 500 19.28 27.77 38.87
CA ASP A 500 19.27 28.31 40.23
C ASP A 500 20.52 27.89 41.02
N ALA A 501 20.99 26.64 40.86
CA ALA A 501 22.22 26.17 41.49
C ALA A 501 23.46 26.94 41.00
N VAL A 502 23.57 27.19 39.69
CA VAL A 502 24.66 27.99 39.11
C VAL A 502 24.60 29.44 39.59
N LEU A 503 23.43 30.07 39.60
CA LEU A 503 23.24 31.43 40.10
C LEU A 503 23.56 31.54 41.60
N THR A 504 23.24 30.51 42.37
CA THR A 504 23.61 30.41 43.78
C THR A 504 25.14 30.44 43.96
N ASP A 505 25.86 29.67 43.16
CA ASP A 505 27.33 29.62 43.24
C ASP A 505 27.99 30.90 42.71
N LEU A 506 27.43 31.51 41.66
CA LEU A 506 27.85 32.83 41.18
C LEU A 506 27.65 33.91 42.26
N GLY A 507 26.50 33.91 42.94
CA GLY A 507 26.23 34.84 44.05
C GLY A 507 27.24 34.68 45.20
N LYS A 508 27.61 33.43 45.55
CA LYS A 508 28.68 33.16 46.52
C LYS A 508 30.04 33.69 46.04
N ALA A 509 30.40 33.45 44.79
CA ALA A 509 31.67 33.92 44.21
C ALA A 509 31.76 35.45 44.20
N LEU A 510 30.68 36.15 43.79
CA LEU A 510 30.60 37.62 43.82
C LEU A 510 30.69 38.17 45.25
N THR A 511 30.07 37.49 46.22
CA THR A 511 30.19 37.86 47.65
C THR A 511 31.62 37.71 48.15
N THR A 512 32.31 36.64 47.78
CA THR A 512 33.73 36.43 48.09
C THR A 512 34.60 37.50 47.43
N ALA A 513 34.43 37.76 46.13
CA ALA A 513 35.16 38.81 45.41
C ALA A 513 34.93 40.20 46.02
N ARG A 514 33.70 40.52 46.44
CA ARG A 514 33.38 41.76 47.17
C ARG A 514 34.14 41.85 48.48
N ASN A 515 34.20 40.75 49.24
CA ASN A 515 34.94 40.71 50.50
C ASN A 515 36.46 40.86 50.25
N ASP A 516 37.00 40.23 49.20
CA ASP A 516 38.41 40.32 48.82
C ASP A 516 38.80 41.74 48.34
N VAL A 517 37.94 42.39 47.53
CA VAL A 517 38.09 43.80 47.12
C VAL A 517 38.00 44.76 48.31
N SER A 518 37.17 44.44 49.31
CA SER A 518 37.15 45.19 50.57
C SER A 518 38.40 44.97 51.42
N MET A 519 39.12 43.85 51.26
CA MET A 519 40.39 43.55 51.93
C MET A 519 41.61 44.14 51.20
N LEU A 520 41.51 44.41 49.89
CA LEU A 520 42.55 45.05 49.06
C LEU A 520 42.90 46.49 49.50
N GLY A 521 42.15 47.10 50.42
CA GLY A 521 42.51 48.37 51.07
C GLY A 521 43.74 48.34 52.00
N THR A 522 44.52 47.24 52.03
CA THR A 522 45.69 47.12 52.92
C THR A 522 46.97 46.58 52.29
N SER A 523 47.09 46.36 50.98
CA SER A 523 48.39 46.00 50.41
C SER A 523 48.57 46.36 48.94
N THR A 524 49.82 46.68 48.64
CA THR A 524 50.48 47.21 47.44
C THR A 524 50.34 46.34 46.17
N ALA A 525 49.11 46.05 45.73
CA ALA A 525 48.84 45.30 44.49
C ALA A 525 48.38 46.20 43.31
N ILE A 526 48.27 47.52 43.54
CA ILE A 526 47.84 48.48 42.51
C ILE A 526 48.99 48.86 41.56
N ASP A 527 50.25 48.67 41.96
CA ASP A 527 51.43 48.93 41.11
C ASP A 527 51.65 47.87 40.02
N GLU A 528 50.98 46.72 40.07
CA GLU A 528 51.14 45.63 39.06
C GLU A 528 50.02 45.60 38.00
N LEU A 529 48.96 46.41 38.14
CA LEU A 529 47.87 46.50 37.17
C LEU A 529 47.93 47.75 36.27
N VAL A 530 48.89 48.65 36.52
CA VAL A 530 49.12 49.85 35.71
C VAL A 530 50.52 49.78 35.12
N ASP A 531 50.64 49.27 33.90
CA ASP A 531 51.82 49.50 33.08
C ASP A 531 51.56 50.73 32.19
N ASN A 532 52.17 51.86 32.56
CA ASN A 532 52.18 53.13 31.81
C ASN A 532 50.84 53.78 31.42
N GLY A 533 49.76 53.58 32.19
CA GLY A 533 48.57 54.45 32.15
C GLY A 533 47.80 54.47 30.81
N ARG A 534 47.85 53.40 30.01
CA ARG A 534 47.12 53.30 28.75
C ARG A 534 46.34 52.00 28.65
N ILE A 535 45.09 52.10 28.21
CA ILE A 535 44.22 50.96 27.93
C ILE A 535 44.44 50.53 26.47
N ASP A 536 44.69 49.24 26.27
CA ASP A 536 45.02 48.60 24.99
C ASP A 536 43.75 48.43 24.11
N PRO A 537 43.62 49.16 22.98
CA PRO A 537 42.41 49.16 22.15
C PRO A 537 42.11 47.79 21.52
N GLU A 538 43.15 47.01 21.16
CA GLU A 538 42.98 45.69 20.56
C GLU A 538 42.29 44.69 21.51
N LYS A 539 42.52 44.79 22.83
CA LYS A 539 41.91 43.88 23.82
C LYS A 539 40.46 44.21 24.14
N ILE A 540 40.04 45.47 23.98
CA ILE A 540 38.64 45.86 24.13
C ILE A 540 37.83 45.41 22.91
N ALA A 541 38.40 45.50 21.70
CA ALA A 541 37.79 44.98 20.48
C ALA A 541 37.56 43.46 20.57
N GLU A 542 38.53 42.70 21.09
CA GLU A 542 38.42 41.24 21.30
C GLU A 542 37.34 40.87 22.35
N PHE A 543 37.15 41.70 23.38
CA PHE A 543 36.13 41.51 24.41
C PHE A 543 34.71 41.89 23.95
N MET A 544 34.59 42.92 23.10
CA MET A 544 33.33 43.38 22.49
C MET A 544 32.86 42.45 21.36
N ALA A 545 33.77 41.70 20.73
CA ALA A 545 33.49 40.77 19.64
C ALA A 545 32.95 39.39 20.06
N SER A 546 32.57 39.19 21.33
CA SER A 546 32.09 37.89 21.82
C SER A 546 30.58 37.86 22.10
N PRO A 547 29.72 37.66 21.08
CA PRO A 547 28.43 37.03 21.29
C PRO A 547 28.60 35.52 21.11
N THR A 548 28.33 34.75 22.17
CA THR A 548 28.11 33.29 22.16
C THR A 548 28.90 32.50 21.12
N GLN A 549 30.14 32.11 21.46
CA GLN A 549 30.86 31.12 20.67
C GLN A 549 30.05 29.81 20.66
N VAL A 550 29.40 29.54 19.53
CA VAL A 550 28.84 28.21 19.26
C VAL A 550 30.03 27.27 19.10
N THR A 551 30.33 26.51 20.15
CA THR A 551 31.34 25.46 20.11
C THR A 551 30.84 24.33 19.19
N THR A 552 31.25 24.40 17.92
CA THR A 552 30.89 23.40 16.91
C THR A 552 31.76 22.16 17.06
N GLU A 553 31.29 21.20 17.85
CA GLU A 553 31.92 19.88 17.99
C GLU A 553 31.51 18.96 16.83
N LYS A 554 32.46 18.66 15.93
CA LYS A 554 32.21 17.76 14.78
C LYS A 554 32.35 16.30 15.22
N LEU A 555 31.23 15.58 15.34
CA LEU A 555 31.21 14.19 15.80
C LEU A 555 31.93 13.18 14.88
N TYR A 556 31.88 13.38 13.56
CA TYR A 556 32.53 12.53 12.56
C TYR A 556 33.23 13.38 11.48
N PRO A 557 34.44 13.91 11.78
CA PRO A 557 35.14 14.79 10.86
C PRO A 557 35.63 14.02 9.63
N LEU A 558 35.41 14.60 8.46
CA LEU A 558 35.91 14.11 7.18
C LEU A 558 36.99 15.05 6.65
N ASN A 559 38.01 14.49 6.02
CA ASN A 559 39.15 15.25 5.48
C ASN A 559 38.82 16.06 4.20
N ALA A 560 37.83 15.63 3.42
CA ALA A 560 37.48 16.23 2.14
C ALA A 560 36.04 15.88 1.72
N TYR A 561 35.43 16.71 0.87
CA TYR A 561 34.10 16.42 0.28
C TYR A 561 34.15 15.18 -0.62
N GLY A 562 35.27 14.96 -1.31
CA GLY A 562 35.50 13.76 -2.12
C GLY A 562 35.41 12.47 -1.30
N SER A 563 35.91 12.47 -0.06
CA SER A 563 35.79 11.34 0.86
C SER A 563 34.34 11.10 1.30
N ALA A 564 33.56 12.17 1.51
CA ALA A 564 32.14 12.07 1.84
C ALA A 564 31.31 11.43 0.70
N MET A 565 31.67 11.73 -0.54
CA MET A 565 30.99 11.24 -1.75
C MET A 565 31.51 9.88 -2.26
N ALA A 566 32.69 9.42 -1.82
CA ALA A 566 33.29 8.16 -2.25
C ALA A 566 32.36 6.93 -2.11
N PRO A 567 31.58 6.75 -1.02
CA PRO A 567 30.61 5.65 -0.90
C PRO A 567 29.64 5.51 -2.07
N LEU A 568 29.10 6.63 -2.56
CA LEU A 568 28.16 6.65 -3.69
C LEU A 568 28.85 6.16 -4.97
N PHE A 569 30.02 6.73 -5.27
CA PHE A 569 30.73 6.41 -6.50
C PHE A 569 31.24 4.97 -6.50
N ILE A 570 31.77 4.48 -5.37
CA ILE A 570 32.16 3.08 -5.19
C ILE A 570 30.96 2.16 -5.46
N SER A 571 29.81 2.44 -4.84
CA SER A 571 28.60 1.63 -5.03
C SER A 571 28.17 1.58 -6.50
N LEU A 572 28.17 2.71 -7.20
CA LEU A 572 27.83 2.78 -8.62
C LEU A 572 28.81 1.99 -9.49
N SER A 573 30.12 2.19 -9.27
CA SER A 573 31.17 1.50 -10.04
C SER A 573 31.14 0.00 -9.85
N LEU A 574 30.87 -0.50 -8.65
CA LEU A 574 30.77 -1.95 -8.42
C LEU A 574 29.54 -2.55 -9.08
N TRP A 575 28.39 -1.87 -9.02
CA TRP A 575 27.20 -2.34 -9.72
C TRP A 575 27.40 -2.38 -11.25
N ILE A 576 27.87 -1.27 -11.82
CA ILE A 576 28.16 -1.20 -13.27
C ILE A 576 29.22 -2.22 -13.65
N GLY A 577 30.25 -2.42 -12.81
CA GLY A 577 31.28 -3.43 -13.04
C GLY A 577 30.73 -4.85 -13.10
N THR A 578 29.82 -5.21 -12.19
CA THR A 578 29.13 -6.51 -12.22
C THR A 578 28.26 -6.67 -13.47
N LEU A 579 27.54 -5.61 -13.86
CA LEU A 579 26.68 -5.59 -15.05
C LEU A 579 27.49 -5.72 -16.34
N MET A 580 28.62 -5.01 -16.46
CA MET A 580 29.52 -5.13 -17.62
C MET A 580 30.02 -6.56 -17.80
N LEU A 581 30.37 -7.25 -16.70
CA LEU A 581 30.74 -8.66 -16.76
C LEU A 581 29.58 -9.52 -17.27
N CYS A 582 28.35 -9.29 -16.79
CA CYS A 582 27.17 -10.03 -17.24
C CYS A 582 26.77 -9.77 -18.70
N VAL A 583 27.14 -8.62 -19.26
CA VAL A 583 26.85 -8.27 -20.66
C VAL A 583 27.91 -8.81 -21.62
N ILE A 584 29.19 -8.77 -21.21
CA ILE A 584 30.32 -9.05 -22.12
C ILE A 584 30.79 -10.50 -22.03
N LEU A 585 30.78 -11.10 -20.82
CA LEU A 585 31.21 -12.48 -20.63
C LEU A 585 30.03 -13.44 -20.73
N LYS A 586 30.30 -14.61 -21.30
CA LYS A 586 29.29 -15.65 -21.50
C LYS A 586 28.64 -16.06 -20.17
N LEU A 587 27.30 -16.04 -20.09
CA LEU A 587 26.54 -16.43 -18.90
C LEU A 587 26.22 -17.94 -18.86
N GLU A 588 26.08 -18.59 -20.02
CA GLU A 588 25.85 -20.02 -20.16
C GLU A 588 27.16 -20.84 -20.02
N VAL A 589 27.07 -22.01 -19.36
CA VAL A 589 28.21 -22.90 -19.13
C VAL A 589 28.18 -24.06 -20.11
N ASP A 590 29.27 -24.22 -20.87
CA ASP A 590 29.41 -25.36 -21.78
C ASP A 590 29.52 -26.68 -21.00
N LYS A 591 28.87 -27.74 -21.50
CA LYS A 591 28.90 -29.09 -20.89
C LYS A 591 30.13 -29.91 -21.30
N GLU A 592 30.96 -29.38 -22.20
CA GLU A 592 32.16 -30.06 -22.68
C GLU A 592 33.09 -30.44 -21.51
N GLU A 593 33.65 -31.65 -21.56
CA GLU A 593 34.64 -32.18 -20.60
C GLU A 593 34.12 -32.47 -19.16
N ILE A 594 32.84 -32.20 -18.84
CA ILE A 594 32.27 -32.46 -17.50
C ILE A 594 31.00 -33.33 -17.60
N PRO A 595 31.09 -34.65 -17.31
CA PRO A 595 29.93 -35.55 -17.37
C PRO A 595 28.89 -35.22 -16.28
N ASP A 596 27.60 -35.36 -16.62
CA ASP A 596 26.43 -35.18 -15.73
C ASP A 596 26.32 -33.80 -15.03
N LEU A 597 26.69 -32.72 -15.70
CA LEU A 597 26.55 -31.36 -15.16
C LEU A 597 25.08 -30.92 -15.06
N THR A 598 24.61 -30.63 -13.84
CA THR A 598 23.25 -30.11 -13.61
C THR A 598 23.17 -28.60 -13.86
N VAL A 599 21.95 -28.09 -14.13
CA VAL A 599 21.70 -26.65 -14.37
C VAL A 599 22.13 -25.80 -13.17
N VAL A 600 21.88 -26.29 -11.96
CA VAL A 600 22.26 -25.61 -10.72
C VAL A 600 23.77 -25.63 -10.51
N GLN A 601 24.45 -26.75 -10.79
CA GLN A 601 25.90 -26.84 -10.69
C GLN A 601 26.61 -25.92 -11.70
N GLY A 602 26.09 -25.83 -12.94
CA GLY A 602 26.58 -24.86 -13.93
C GLY A 602 26.35 -23.41 -13.49
N TYR A 603 25.15 -23.09 -12.99
CA TYR A 603 24.83 -21.76 -12.47
C TYR A 603 25.78 -21.32 -11.35
N LEU A 604 25.98 -22.17 -10.34
CA LEU A 604 26.86 -21.89 -9.21
C LEU A 604 28.34 -21.83 -9.62
N GLY A 605 28.78 -22.70 -10.55
CA GLY A 605 30.14 -22.69 -11.07
C GLY A 605 30.50 -21.39 -11.78
N ARG A 606 29.59 -20.90 -12.63
CA ARG A 606 29.77 -19.62 -13.34
C ARG A 606 29.61 -18.40 -12.43
N TRP A 607 28.68 -18.46 -11.48
CA TRP A 607 28.56 -17.43 -10.44
C TRP A 607 29.87 -17.28 -9.66
N LEU A 608 30.50 -18.40 -9.27
CA LEU A 608 31.75 -18.38 -8.51
C LEU A 608 32.92 -17.81 -9.36
N PHE A 609 32.94 -18.09 -10.67
CA PHE A 609 33.90 -17.45 -11.58
C PHE A 609 33.74 -15.92 -11.58
N PHE A 610 32.51 -15.42 -11.69
CA PHE A 610 32.23 -13.99 -11.63
C PHE A 610 32.52 -13.42 -10.24
N ALA A 611 32.25 -14.17 -9.17
CA ALA A 611 32.50 -13.77 -7.78
C ALA A 611 33.97 -13.39 -7.55
N VAL A 612 34.90 -14.13 -8.17
CA VAL A 612 36.34 -13.80 -8.12
C VAL A 612 36.62 -12.48 -8.85
N LEU A 613 36.07 -12.28 -10.05
CA LEU A 613 36.31 -11.07 -10.84
C LEU A 613 35.73 -9.80 -10.18
N VAL A 614 34.53 -9.88 -9.63
CA VAL A 614 33.89 -8.74 -8.94
C VAL A 614 34.56 -8.45 -7.59
N THR A 615 35.14 -9.46 -6.94
CA THR A 615 35.99 -9.27 -5.76
C THR A 615 37.26 -8.50 -6.13
N LEU A 616 37.89 -8.83 -7.26
CA LEU A 616 39.02 -8.06 -7.77
C LEU A 616 38.63 -6.62 -8.14
N GLN A 617 37.45 -6.41 -8.74
CA GLN A 617 36.92 -5.05 -8.99
C GLN A 617 36.78 -4.25 -7.69
N ALA A 618 36.24 -4.86 -6.63
CA ALA A 618 36.10 -4.22 -5.33
C ALA A 618 37.46 -3.81 -4.73
N ILE A 619 38.42 -4.73 -4.77
CA ILE A 619 39.78 -4.48 -4.26
C ILE A 619 40.45 -3.35 -5.04
N VAL A 620 40.40 -3.39 -6.37
CA VAL A 620 41.00 -2.34 -7.22
C VAL A 620 40.34 -0.98 -6.95
N CYS A 621 39.01 -0.93 -6.92
CA CYS A 621 38.26 0.31 -6.69
C CYS A 621 38.65 0.98 -5.37
N VAL A 622 38.62 0.23 -4.28
CA VAL A 622 38.94 0.72 -2.93
C VAL A 622 40.42 1.03 -2.76
N ALA A 623 41.32 0.20 -3.29
CA ALA A 623 42.76 0.49 -3.26
C ALA A 623 43.10 1.80 -3.98
N GLY A 624 42.45 2.08 -5.12
CA GLY A 624 42.59 3.36 -5.80
C GLY A 624 42.02 4.52 -5.00
N CYS A 625 40.88 4.35 -4.31
CA CYS A 625 40.35 5.39 -3.42
C CYS A 625 41.31 5.74 -2.28
N LEU A 626 41.94 4.73 -1.67
CA LEU A 626 42.97 4.94 -0.65
C LEU A 626 44.20 5.65 -1.21
N ALA A 627 44.62 5.30 -2.44
CA ALA A 627 45.72 5.97 -3.12
C ALA A 627 45.43 7.45 -3.45
N LEU A 628 44.16 7.80 -3.65
CA LEU A 628 43.70 9.18 -3.82
C LEU A 628 43.58 9.96 -2.50
N GLY A 629 43.78 9.30 -1.36
CA GLY A 629 43.71 9.93 -0.04
C GLY A 629 42.33 9.90 0.62
N VAL A 630 41.38 9.10 0.12
CA VAL A 630 40.05 8.94 0.74
C VAL A 630 40.24 8.46 2.18
N GLN A 631 39.67 9.20 3.13
CA GLN A 631 39.76 8.86 4.56
C GLN A 631 39.09 7.53 4.86
N THR A 632 39.72 6.73 5.71
CA THR A 632 39.10 5.50 6.24
C THR A 632 39.51 5.30 7.69
N VAL A 633 38.53 5.04 8.56
CA VAL A 633 38.76 4.70 9.96
C VAL A 633 39.32 3.28 10.11
N SER A 634 38.87 2.35 9.25
CA SER A 634 39.37 0.98 9.23
C SER A 634 39.53 0.47 7.81
N VAL A 635 40.78 0.42 7.35
CA VAL A 635 41.15 -0.10 6.02
C VAL A 635 40.64 -1.55 5.82
N PRO A 636 40.81 -2.49 6.77
CA PRO A 636 40.28 -3.85 6.60
C PRO A 636 38.75 -3.89 6.46
N ALA A 637 38.03 -3.10 7.25
CA ALA A 637 36.57 -3.04 7.17
C ALA A 637 36.10 -2.41 5.85
N PHE A 638 36.84 -1.43 5.32
CA PHE A 638 36.54 -0.80 4.02
C PHE A 638 36.66 -1.79 2.86
N PHE A 639 37.77 -2.55 2.79
CA PHE A 639 37.93 -3.64 1.81
C PHE A 639 36.83 -4.70 1.97
N PHE A 640 36.58 -5.15 3.19
CA PHE A 640 35.56 -6.17 3.45
C PHE A 640 34.17 -5.70 3.03
N THR A 641 33.80 -4.46 3.36
CA THR A 641 32.52 -3.85 2.98
C THR A 641 32.36 -3.81 1.47
N ALA A 642 33.37 -3.33 0.73
CA ALA A 642 33.31 -3.29 -0.73
C ALA A 642 33.22 -4.68 -1.39
N ILE A 643 33.89 -5.69 -0.82
CA ILE A 643 33.80 -7.07 -1.32
C ILE A 643 32.38 -7.62 -1.12
N ILE A 644 31.80 -7.49 0.08
CA ILE A 644 30.43 -7.92 0.34
C ILE A 644 29.43 -7.17 -0.56
N LEU A 645 29.66 -5.87 -0.77
CA LEU A 645 28.90 -5.04 -1.69
C LEU A 645 28.86 -5.64 -3.09
N SER A 646 30.05 -5.89 -3.62
CA SER A 646 30.26 -6.39 -4.97
C SER A 646 29.65 -7.78 -5.17
N LEU A 647 29.74 -8.65 -4.15
CA LEU A 647 29.12 -9.98 -4.17
C LEU A 647 27.59 -9.92 -4.10
N ALA A 648 27.03 -9.04 -3.28
CA ALA A 648 25.58 -8.85 -3.20
C ALA A 648 25.04 -8.31 -4.55
N TYR A 649 25.72 -7.33 -5.14
CA TYR A 649 25.36 -6.77 -6.45
C TYR A 649 25.49 -7.82 -7.56
N LEU A 650 26.52 -8.68 -7.50
CA LEU A 650 26.64 -9.83 -8.40
C LEU A 650 25.45 -10.79 -8.24
N CYS A 651 25.05 -11.15 -7.02
CA CYS A 651 23.90 -12.04 -6.81
C CYS A 651 22.63 -11.50 -7.46
N ILE A 652 22.39 -10.19 -7.38
CA ILE A 652 21.21 -9.55 -7.97
C ILE A 652 21.33 -9.53 -9.49
N THR A 653 22.42 -8.95 -10.01
CA THR A 653 22.61 -8.72 -11.45
C THR A 653 22.75 -10.03 -12.22
N TYR A 654 23.47 -11.01 -11.67
CA TYR A 654 23.65 -12.33 -12.28
C TYR A 654 22.36 -13.16 -12.24
N THR A 655 21.61 -13.14 -11.11
CA THR A 655 20.31 -13.85 -11.05
C THR A 655 19.36 -13.31 -12.12
N LEU A 656 19.23 -11.99 -12.24
CA LEU A 656 18.34 -11.36 -13.22
C LEU A 656 18.80 -11.63 -14.66
N SER A 657 20.08 -11.39 -14.95
CA SER A 657 20.64 -11.55 -16.29
C SER A 657 20.66 -13.02 -16.74
N SER A 658 20.96 -13.96 -15.84
CA SER A 658 20.95 -15.39 -16.18
C SER A 658 19.52 -15.93 -16.34
N SER A 659 18.57 -15.47 -15.49
CA SER A 659 17.19 -15.97 -15.50
C SER A 659 16.35 -15.39 -16.63
N PHE A 660 16.58 -14.14 -17.04
CA PHE A 660 15.78 -13.43 -18.05
C PHE A 660 16.59 -12.98 -19.28
N GLN A 661 17.88 -13.33 -19.38
CA GLN A 661 18.78 -12.96 -20.49
C GLN A 661 18.80 -11.43 -20.71
N HIS A 662 18.70 -10.95 -21.96
CA HIS A 662 18.73 -9.51 -22.28
C HIS A 662 17.66 -8.68 -21.56
N ILE A 663 16.49 -9.26 -21.26
CA ILE A 663 15.45 -8.58 -20.47
C ILE A 663 15.94 -8.34 -19.03
N GLY A 664 16.62 -9.32 -18.45
CA GLY A 664 17.23 -9.21 -17.12
C GLY A 664 18.28 -8.13 -17.05
N ILE A 665 19.13 -8.02 -18.09
CA ILE A 665 20.12 -6.94 -18.21
C ILE A 665 19.42 -5.57 -18.23
N GLY A 666 18.33 -5.43 -19.01
CA GLY A 666 17.53 -4.20 -19.02
C GLY A 666 16.94 -3.84 -17.65
N LEU A 667 16.44 -4.83 -16.90
CA LEU A 667 15.96 -4.62 -15.53
C LEU A 667 17.06 -4.16 -14.57
N CYS A 668 18.28 -4.70 -14.70
CA CYS A 668 19.43 -4.26 -13.89
C CYS A 668 19.82 -2.81 -14.17
N ILE A 669 19.70 -2.36 -15.43
CA ILE A 669 19.92 -0.96 -15.82
C ILE A 669 18.84 -0.06 -15.20
N ILE A 670 17.56 -0.44 -15.33
CA ILE A 670 16.45 0.30 -14.71
C ILE A 670 16.64 0.41 -13.19
N MET A 671 17.02 -0.68 -12.52
CA MET A 671 17.29 -0.67 -11.09
C MET A 671 18.39 0.31 -10.70
N VAL A 672 19.47 0.42 -11.48
CA VAL A 672 20.54 1.38 -11.14
C VAL A 672 20.03 2.82 -11.26
N PHE A 673 19.24 3.14 -12.28
CA PHE A 673 18.69 4.49 -12.47
C PHE A 673 17.76 4.92 -11.34
N VAL A 674 16.94 4.01 -10.82
CA VAL A 674 16.04 4.31 -9.69
C VAL A 674 16.82 4.40 -8.38
N GLN A 675 17.91 3.64 -8.23
CA GLN A 675 18.74 3.64 -7.02
C GLN A 675 19.65 4.85 -6.85
N ILE A 676 20.02 5.56 -7.93
CA ILE A 676 20.85 6.77 -7.83
C ILE A 676 20.19 7.86 -6.95
N PRO A 677 18.94 8.29 -7.23
CA PRO A 677 18.23 9.23 -6.36
C PRO A 677 17.73 8.58 -5.06
N GLY A 678 17.31 7.31 -5.10
CA GLY A 678 16.73 6.62 -3.94
C GLY A 678 17.73 6.06 -2.93
N GLY A 679 19.00 5.90 -3.28
CA GLY A 679 20.04 5.26 -2.45
C GLY A 679 20.69 6.18 -1.42
N THR A 680 20.20 7.42 -1.26
CA THR A 680 20.66 8.41 -0.26
C THR A 680 22.11 8.89 -0.39
N GLY A 681 22.74 8.61 -1.53
CA GLY A 681 24.15 8.93 -1.74
C GLY A 681 24.42 10.42 -2.00
N LEU A 682 23.48 11.13 -2.63
CA LEU A 682 23.58 12.56 -2.94
C LEU A 682 22.88 13.44 -1.91
N TYR A 683 21.65 13.06 -1.53
CA TYR A 683 20.81 13.78 -0.58
C TYR A 683 20.31 12.81 0.50
N PRO A 684 20.05 13.29 1.72
CA PRO A 684 19.31 12.53 2.73
C PRO A 684 17.97 12.04 2.18
N VAL A 685 17.52 10.85 2.59
CA VAL A 685 16.27 10.28 2.07
C VAL A 685 15.06 11.17 2.38
N GLU A 686 15.12 11.88 3.50
CA GLU A 686 14.08 12.78 4.01
C GLU A 686 13.83 13.96 3.07
N MET A 687 14.83 14.34 2.26
CA MET A 687 14.71 15.40 1.26
C MET A 687 14.16 14.89 -0.09
N THR A 688 13.93 13.58 -0.23
CA THR A 688 13.38 12.98 -1.44
C THR A 688 11.86 12.80 -1.34
N ASP A 689 11.21 12.73 -2.49
CA ASP A 689 9.75 12.53 -2.59
C ASP A 689 9.28 11.22 -1.92
N GLU A 690 8.00 11.15 -1.55
CA GLU A 690 7.41 10.05 -0.78
C GLU A 690 7.62 8.69 -1.46
N PHE A 691 7.54 8.65 -2.80
CA PHE A 691 7.83 7.44 -3.57
C PHE A 691 9.25 6.90 -3.30
N PHE A 692 10.27 7.76 -3.35
CA PHE A 692 11.65 7.34 -3.11
C PHE A 692 11.84 6.92 -1.66
N ARG A 693 11.24 7.64 -0.70
CA ARG A 693 11.23 7.28 0.73
C ARG A 693 10.53 5.94 1.01
N ALA A 694 9.52 5.55 0.24
CA ALA A 694 8.83 4.28 0.42
C ALA A 694 9.65 3.09 -0.12
N VAL A 695 10.35 3.27 -1.24
CA VAL A 695 11.08 2.18 -1.92
C VAL A 695 12.54 2.08 -1.47
N TYR A 696 13.12 3.15 -0.91
CA TYR A 696 14.51 3.21 -0.43
C TYR A 696 14.96 2.03 0.47
N PRO A 697 14.13 1.44 1.36
CA PRO A 697 14.55 0.32 2.20
C PRO A 697 14.78 -0.98 1.41
N MET A 698 14.27 -1.07 0.19
CA MET A 698 14.47 -2.23 -0.69
C MET A 698 15.74 -2.10 -1.54
N PHE A 699 16.36 -0.93 -1.58
CA PHE A 699 17.52 -0.68 -2.43
C PHE A 699 18.82 -1.15 -1.78
N PRO A 700 19.59 -2.03 -2.45
CA PRO A 700 20.88 -2.47 -1.94
C PRO A 700 21.93 -1.33 -1.93
N PHE A 701 21.75 -0.25 -2.70
CA PHE A 701 22.59 0.95 -2.62
C PHE A 701 22.52 1.63 -1.25
N THR A 702 21.34 1.71 -0.66
CA THR A 702 21.12 2.34 0.66
C THR A 702 22.03 1.74 1.73
N TYR A 703 21.95 0.42 1.91
CA TYR A 703 22.76 -0.29 2.90
C TYR A 703 24.24 -0.29 2.53
N GLY A 704 24.55 -0.33 1.23
CA GLY A 704 25.91 -0.32 0.76
C GLY A 704 26.66 0.99 1.01
N ILE A 705 26.03 2.10 0.65
CA ILE A 705 26.56 3.45 0.86
C ILE A 705 26.71 3.72 2.35
N ASN A 706 25.71 3.37 3.17
CA ASN A 706 25.79 3.59 4.61
C ASN A 706 26.84 2.70 5.29
N ALA A 707 27.01 1.45 4.87
CA ALA A 707 28.11 0.60 5.37
C ALA A 707 29.49 1.18 5.00
N LEU A 708 29.66 1.72 3.79
CA LEU A 708 30.90 2.38 3.38
C LEU A 708 31.12 3.69 4.18
N ARG A 709 30.06 4.47 4.47
CA ARG A 709 30.14 5.67 5.32
C ARG A 709 30.67 5.35 6.71
N GLU A 710 30.22 4.27 7.35
CA GLU A 710 30.72 3.84 8.67
C GLU A 710 32.23 3.56 8.63
N THR A 711 32.74 2.98 7.54
CA THR A 711 34.18 2.69 7.40
C THR A 711 35.03 3.93 7.08
N ILE A 712 34.41 4.99 6.56
CA ILE A 712 35.06 6.26 6.17
C ILE A 712 34.99 7.31 7.28
N GLY A 713 33.78 7.58 7.79
CA GLY A 713 33.50 8.60 8.80
C GLY A 713 33.65 8.11 10.23
N GLY A 714 33.36 6.83 10.49
CA GLY A 714 33.46 6.23 11.83
C GLY A 714 32.28 5.32 12.15
N PHE A 715 32.51 4.37 13.06
CA PHE A 715 31.50 3.37 13.43
C PHE A 715 30.57 3.90 14.54
N TYR A 716 29.28 3.62 14.43
CA TYR A 716 28.29 3.85 15.48
C TYR A 716 27.59 2.56 15.92
N GLY A 717 27.86 2.12 17.15
CA GLY A 717 27.23 0.94 17.74
C GLY A 717 27.33 -0.32 16.86
N THR A 718 26.18 -0.88 16.48
CA THR A 718 26.06 -2.07 15.61
C THR A 718 25.53 -1.73 14.21
N GLN A 719 25.55 -0.46 13.79
CA GLN A 719 24.96 -0.03 12.51
C GLN A 719 25.66 -0.66 11.31
N TRP A 720 27.00 -0.65 11.28
CA TRP A 720 27.76 -1.31 10.23
C TRP A 720 27.39 -2.80 10.06
N ILE A 721 27.27 -3.54 11.17
CA ILE A 721 26.87 -4.95 11.16
C ILE A 721 25.44 -5.10 10.61
N SER A 722 24.55 -4.19 10.99
CA SER A 722 23.15 -4.19 10.54
C SER A 722 23.05 -3.96 9.02
N TYR A 723 23.77 -2.97 8.49
CA TYR A 723 23.80 -2.69 7.05
C TYR A 723 24.40 -3.83 6.23
N ILE A 724 25.54 -4.39 6.68
CA ILE A 724 26.15 -5.56 6.06
C ILE A 724 25.21 -6.77 6.13
N GLY A 725 24.54 -6.98 7.26
CA GLY A 725 23.60 -8.08 7.48
C GLY A 725 22.39 -8.03 6.54
N ILE A 726 21.78 -6.85 6.38
CA ILE A 726 20.65 -6.65 5.47
C ILE A 726 21.09 -6.83 4.02
N LEU A 727 22.22 -6.23 3.63
CA LEU A 727 22.75 -6.37 2.27
C LEU A 727 23.08 -7.83 1.93
N PHE A 728 23.67 -8.55 2.87
CA PHE A 728 23.95 -9.97 2.73
C PHE A 728 22.66 -10.79 2.61
N ALA A 729 21.62 -10.47 3.39
CA ALA A 729 20.32 -11.10 3.28
C ALA A 729 19.66 -10.86 1.91
N ILE A 730 19.73 -9.63 1.38
CA ILE A 730 19.27 -9.31 0.02
C ILE A 730 20.03 -10.15 -1.00
N GLY A 731 21.35 -10.19 -0.94
CA GLY A 731 22.20 -10.97 -1.84
C GLY A 731 21.87 -12.47 -1.80
N ILE A 732 21.74 -13.06 -0.60
CA ILE A 732 21.36 -14.47 -0.44
C ILE A 732 19.98 -14.74 -0.99
N SER A 733 18.99 -13.89 -0.67
CA SER A 733 17.61 -14.07 -1.13
C SER A 733 17.55 -14.13 -2.67
N MET A 734 18.28 -13.24 -3.34
CA MET A 734 18.38 -13.23 -4.80
C MET A 734 19.17 -14.41 -5.35
N GLY A 735 20.22 -14.86 -4.67
CA GLY A 735 20.92 -16.09 -5.03
C GLY A 735 20.02 -17.33 -4.97
N VAL A 736 19.21 -17.47 -3.91
CA VAL A 736 18.25 -18.58 -3.73
C VAL A 736 17.16 -18.52 -4.80
N ILE A 737 16.62 -17.33 -5.08
CA ILE A 737 15.66 -17.10 -6.15
C ILE A 737 16.27 -17.55 -7.49
N GLY A 738 17.52 -17.18 -7.80
CA GLY A 738 18.17 -17.58 -9.05
C GLY A 738 18.33 -19.09 -9.20
N VAL A 739 18.71 -19.80 -8.14
CA VAL A 739 18.82 -21.27 -8.14
C VAL A 739 17.46 -21.95 -8.38
N PHE A 740 16.38 -21.41 -7.83
CA PHE A 740 15.04 -21.98 -7.97
C PHE A 740 14.33 -21.60 -9.28
N VAL A 741 14.46 -20.34 -9.70
CA VAL A 741 13.77 -19.79 -10.87
C VAL A 741 14.42 -20.25 -12.17
N ARG A 742 15.77 -20.34 -12.23
CA ARG A 742 16.48 -20.68 -13.46
C ARG A 742 16.03 -22.02 -14.09
N PRO A 743 15.85 -23.13 -13.34
CA PRO A 743 15.34 -24.39 -13.91
C PRO A 743 13.92 -24.29 -14.50
N HIS A 744 13.10 -23.36 -14.00
CA HIS A 744 11.71 -23.21 -14.43
C HIS A 744 11.55 -22.32 -15.67
N LEU A 745 12.47 -21.38 -15.89
CA LEU A 745 12.44 -20.45 -17.03
C LEU A 745 13.19 -20.93 -18.28
N THR A 746 13.65 -22.18 -18.30
CA THR A 746 14.43 -22.77 -19.39
C THR A 746 13.74 -22.69 -20.75
N ASN A 747 12.43 -22.92 -20.80
CA ASN A 747 11.63 -22.81 -22.01
C ASN A 747 11.45 -21.34 -22.47
N LEU A 748 11.30 -20.41 -21.52
CA LEU A 748 11.19 -18.98 -21.80
C LEU A 748 12.50 -18.44 -22.37
N ASN A 749 13.63 -18.76 -21.75
CA ASN A 749 14.94 -18.27 -22.17
C ASN A 749 15.30 -18.74 -23.57
N ARG A 750 14.96 -19.98 -23.92
CA ARG A 750 15.15 -20.49 -25.27
C ARG A 750 14.27 -19.78 -26.30
N LEU A 751 13.01 -19.53 -25.96
CA LEU A 751 12.09 -18.80 -26.82
C LEU A 751 12.61 -17.38 -27.09
N VAL A 752 12.97 -16.67 -26.04
CA VAL A 752 13.53 -15.31 -26.13
C VAL A 752 14.82 -15.32 -26.94
N ALA A 753 15.71 -16.27 -26.68
CA ALA A 753 16.95 -16.40 -27.43
C ALA A 753 16.70 -16.65 -28.92
N LYS A 754 15.74 -17.52 -29.26
CA LYS A 754 15.35 -17.82 -30.64
C LYS A 754 14.79 -16.58 -31.35
N GLU A 755 13.92 -15.81 -30.71
CA GLU A 755 13.33 -14.62 -31.34
C GLU A 755 14.31 -13.46 -31.47
N ILE A 756 15.19 -13.26 -30.49
CA ILE A 756 16.24 -12.23 -30.61
C ILE A 756 17.25 -12.65 -31.70
N LYS A 757 17.62 -13.94 -31.79
CA LYS A 757 18.48 -14.46 -32.87
C LYS A 757 17.89 -14.25 -34.26
N LYS A 758 16.56 -14.35 -34.41
CA LYS A 758 15.87 -14.03 -35.67
C LYS A 758 15.89 -12.55 -36.05
N SER A 759 16.10 -11.66 -35.07
CA SER A 759 16.17 -10.22 -35.36
C SER A 759 17.46 -9.81 -36.05
N ASP A 760 18.53 -10.61 -35.92
CA ASP A 760 19.90 -10.33 -36.41
C ASP A 760 20.51 -8.99 -35.93
N LEU A 761 19.81 -8.28 -35.05
CA LEU A 761 20.21 -6.98 -34.50
C LEU A 761 21.05 -7.12 -33.23
N LEU A 762 20.92 -8.24 -32.51
CA LEU A 762 21.55 -8.47 -31.21
C LEU A 762 22.25 -9.84 -31.20
N ASN A 763 23.45 -9.87 -30.64
CA ASN A 763 24.19 -11.11 -30.42
C ASN A 763 23.62 -11.86 -29.19
N VAL A 764 23.27 -13.14 -29.35
CA VAL A 764 22.54 -13.92 -28.34
C VAL A 764 23.24 -15.23 -28.06
N GLU A 765 23.33 -15.59 -26.78
CA GLU A 765 23.80 -16.91 -26.36
C GLU A 765 22.74 -17.99 -26.60
N ASP A 766 23.14 -19.10 -27.24
CA ASP A 766 22.27 -20.27 -27.36
C ASP A 766 22.07 -20.90 -25.96
N ALA A 767 20.81 -21.04 -25.53
CA ALA A 767 20.49 -21.66 -24.24
C ALA A 767 20.85 -23.17 -24.24
N LEU A 768 21.88 -23.58 -23.48
CA LEU A 768 22.42 -24.94 -23.43
C LEU A 768 21.66 -25.87 -22.47
N VAL A 769 20.45 -25.48 -22.05
CA VAL A 769 19.67 -26.15 -21.02
C VAL A 769 18.84 -27.31 -21.62
N PRO A 770 18.76 -28.50 -20.97
CA PRO A 770 18.04 -29.64 -21.56
C PRO A 770 16.57 -29.34 -21.83
N GLU A 771 16.17 -29.57 -23.07
CA GLU A 771 14.83 -29.31 -23.59
C GLU A 771 13.76 -30.15 -22.86
N ARG A 772 12.84 -29.49 -22.14
CA ARG A 772 11.58 -30.11 -21.68
C ARG A 772 10.52 -29.89 -22.75
N ARG A 773 10.65 -30.60 -23.88
CA ARG A 773 9.89 -30.35 -25.12
C ARG A 773 8.37 -30.45 -24.93
N TYR A 774 7.92 -31.47 -24.19
CA TYR A 774 6.49 -31.83 -24.07
C TYR A 774 6.11 -32.04 -22.60
N ARG A 775 4.82 -31.98 -22.21
CA ARG A 775 4.36 -32.37 -20.85
C ARG A 775 3.95 -33.86 -20.81
N ILE A 776 4.14 -34.55 -19.69
CA ILE A 776 3.85 -36.01 -19.60
C ILE A 776 2.36 -36.25 -19.88
N GLY A 777 1.50 -35.44 -19.28
CA GLY A 777 0.05 -35.51 -19.54
C GLY A 777 -0.35 -35.22 -20.98
N GLN A 778 0.45 -34.47 -21.75
CA GLN A 778 0.18 -34.25 -23.18
C GLN A 778 0.57 -35.46 -24.02
N LEU A 779 1.71 -36.09 -23.71
CA LEU A 779 2.12 -37.33 -24.37
C LEU A 779 1.18 -38.50 -24.05
N ILE A 780 0.71 -38.61 -22.80
CA ILE A 780 -0.28 -39.63 -22.40
C ILE A 780 -1.63 -39.37 -23.08
N ARG A 781 -2.09 -38.11 -23.13
CA ARG A 781 -3.36 -37.76 -23.78
C ARG A 781 -3.31 -38.01 -25.28
N ALA A 782 -2.21 -37.64 -25.94
CA ALA A 782 -2.00 -37.91 -27.37
C ALA A 782 -1.91 -39.41 -27.71
N LEU A 783 -1.43 -40.26 -26.78
CA LEU A 783 -1.41 -41.71 -26.93
C LEU A 783 -2.72 -42.40 -26.56
N ALA A 784 -3.55 -41.77 -25.72
CA ALA A 784 -4.82 -42.33 -25.28
C ALA A 784 -5.93 -42.11 -26.32
N ASP A 785 -5.97 -40.92 -26.91
CA ASP A 785 -6.91 -40.56 -27.97
C ASP A 785 -6.29 -39.48 -28.88
N HIS A 786 -5.74 -39.93 -30.02
CA HIS A 786 -5.04 -39.08 -30.97
C HIS A 786 -6.00 -38.11 -31.67
N ASP A 787 -7.19 -38.57 -32.05
CA ASP A 787 -8.18 -37.78 -32.78
C ASP A 787 -8.83 -36.70 -31.88
N GLU A 788 -9.12 -37.02 -30.60
CA GLU A 788 -9.61 -36.01 -29.65
C GLU A 788 -8.53 -34.95 -29.36
N PHE A 789 -7.27 -35.37 -29.20
CA PHE A 789 -6.15 -34.46 -28.97
C PHE A 789 -5.90 -33.56 -30.18
N HIS A 790 -5.92 -34.11 -31.40
CA HIS A 790 -5.79 -33.38 -32.67
C HIS A 790 -6.84 -32.25 -32.77
N ASN A 791 -8.11 -32.62 -32.61
CA ASN A 791 -9.24 -31.68 -32.71
C ASN A 791 -9.19 -30.59 -31.62
N ALA A 792 -8.80 -30.95 -30.40
CA ALA A 792 -8.66 -30.00 -29.29
C ALA A 792 -7.51 -29.01 -29.50
N VAL A 793 -6.37 -29.48 -30.05
CA VAL A 793 -5.21 -28.65 -30.35
C VAL A 793 -5.47 -27.74 -31.54
N GLN A 794 -6.10 -28.24 -32.62
CA GLN A 794 -6.49 -27.41 -33.77
C GLN A 794 -7.48 -26.31 -33.40
N GLN A 795 -8.55 -26.63 -32.66
CA GLN A 795 -9.51 -25.60 -32.24
C GLN A 795 -8.88 -24.51 -31.38
N GLN A 796 -7.94 -24.86 -30.48
CA GLN A 796 -7.20 -23.87 -29.69
C GLN A 796 -6.21 -23.08 -30.54
N ALA A 797 -5.52 -23.73 -31.47
CA ALA A 797 -4.56 -23.11 -32.37
C ALA A 797 -5.25 -22.10 -33.30
N ASP A 798 -6.36 -22.44 -33.94
CA ASP A 798 -7.07 -21.57 -34.87
C ASP A 798 -7.65 -20.34 -34.18
N ARG A 799 -8.24 -20.53 -32.99
CA ARG A 799 -8.74 -19.41 -32.17
C ARG A 799 -7.61 -18.46 -31.78
N PHE A 800 -6.47 -18.97 -31.34
CA PHE A 800 -5.36 -18.11 -30.92
C PHE A 800 -4.61 -17.48 -32.11
N MET A 801 -4.36 -18.22 -33.18
CA MET A 801 -3.58 -17.75 -34.34
C MET A 801 -4.31 -16.69 -35.16
N THR A 802 -5.65 -16.69 -35.17
CA THR A 802 -6.46 -15.61 -35.77
C THR A 802 -6.40 -14.30 -34.96
N LEU A 803 -6.32 -14.40 -33.63
CA LEU A 803 -6.23 -13.26 -32.71
C LEU A 803 -4.80 -12.73 -32.53
N TYR A 804 -3.79 -13.60 -32.61
CA TYR A 804 -2.37 -13.29 -32.40
C TYR A 804 -1.86 -12.06 -33.17
N PRO A 805 -2.05 -11.92 -34.51
CA PRO A 805 -1.56 -10.75 -35.24
C PRO A 805 -2.24 -9.45 -34.80
N ARG A 806 -3.52 -9.50 -34.39
CA ARG A 806 -4.24 -8.33 -33.88
C ARG A 806 -3.75 -7.94 -32.49
N LEU A 807 -3.56 -8.91 -31.59
CA LEU A 807 -3.03 -8.66 -30.24
C LEU A 807 -1.59 -8.14 -30.28
N LYS A 808 -0.75 -8.68 -31.17
CA LYS A 808 0.64 -8.22 -31.34
C LYS A 808 0.70 -6.78 -31.87
N ARG A 809 -0.10 -6.45 -32.88
CA ARG A 809 -0.21 -5.07 -33.40
C ARG A 809 -0.78 -4.13 -32.35
N GLY A 810 -1.81 -4.55 -31.61
CA GLY A 810 -2.40 -3.77 -30.51
C GLY A 810 -1.39 -3.48 -29.41
N ALA A 811 -0.60 -4.46 -28.98
CA ALA A 811 0.45 -4.29 -27.98
C ALA A 811 1.60 -3.38 -28.46
N LEU A 812 1.98 -3.44 -29.75
CA LEU A 812 2.94 -2.51 -30.33
C LEU A 812 2.41 -1.08 -30.40
N ILE A 813 1.17 -0.90 -30.87
CA ILE A 813 0.52 0.41 -30.95
C ILE A 813 0.40 1.01 -29.55
N LEU A 814 -0.18 0.29 -28.59
CA LEU A 814 -0.31 0.76 -27.21
C LEU A 814 1.06 0.93 -26.53
N GLY A 815 2.03 0.08 -26.87
CA GLY A 815 3.41 0.18 -26.38
C GLY A 815 4.11 1.47 -26.81
N ILE A 816 3.68 2.13 -27.89
CA ILE A 816 4.21 3.44 -28.34
C ILE A 816 3.26 4.57 -27.93
N LEU A 817 1.96 4.39 -28.15
CA LEU A 817 0.93 5.42 -27.98
C LEU A 817 0.75 5.79 -26.51
N VAL A 818 0.82 4.83 -25.58
CA VAL A 818 0.73 5.11 -24.14
C VAL A 818 1.93 5.93 -23.66
N PRO A 819 3.21 5.58 -23.92
CA PRO A 819 4.34 6.47 -23.66
C PRO A 819 4.20 7.87 -24.23
N VAL A 820 3.76 8.00 -25.48
CA VAL A 820 3.57 9.31 -26.13
C VAL A 820 2.47 10.11 -25.42
N ALA A 821 1.36 9.48 -25.05
CA ALA A 821 0.29 10.11 -24.28
C ALA A 821 0.76 10.52 -22.87
N PHE A 822 1.49 9.64 -22.18
CA PHE A 822 2.13 9.96 -20.88
C PHE A 822 3.08 11.16 -21.01
N THR A 823 3.85 11.24 -22.10
CA THR A 823 4.77 12.35 -22.38
C THR A 823 4.00 13.65 -22.65
N ALA A 824 2.90 13.59 -23.40
CA ALA A 824 2.04 14.75 -23.65
C ALA A 824 1.35 15.24 -22.38
N VAL A 825 0.85 14.33 -21.54
CA VAL A 825 0.28 14.65 -20.23
C VAL A 825 1.34 15.25 -19.31
N PHE A 826 2.55 14.67 -19.29
CA PHE A 826 3.70 15.18 -18.54
C PHE A 826 4.11 16.60 -18.97
N ALA A 827 3.96 16.92 -20.26
CA ALA A 827 4.27 18.26 -20.78
C ALA A 827 3.22 19.32 -20.42
N VAL A 828 1.98 18.93 -20.11
CA VAL A 828 0.84 19.86 -19.96
C VAL A 828 0.28 19.89 -18.53
N THR A 829 0.48 18.86 -17.71
CA THR A 829 -0.05 18.77 -16.34
C THR A 829 1.03 18.88 -15.26
N THR A 830 0.66 19.46 -14.12
CA THR A 830 1.48 19.57 -12.89
C THR A 830 1.33 18.37 -11.94
N THR A 831 0.74 17.27 -12.39
CA THR A 831 0.61 16.01 -11.64
C THR A 831 1.97 15.56 -11.11
N GLU A 832 2.02 14.88 -9.96
CA GLU A 832 3.26 14.31 -9.41
C GLU A 832 4.01 13.52 -10.48
N LYS A 833 5.11 14.12 -10.94
CA LYS A 833 5.91 13.64 -12.07
C LYS A 833 6.42 12.22 -11.82
N VAL A 834 6.67 11.88 -10.56
CA VAL A 834 7.14 10.57 -10.11
C VAL A 834 6.06 9.49 -10.27
N VAL A 835 4.80 9.78 -9.93
CA VAL A 835 3.68 8.84 -10.10
C VAL A 835 3.46 8.53 -11.58
N THR A 836 3.52 9.55 -12.43
CA THR A 836 3.37 9.43 -13.88
C THR A 836 4.48 8.59 -14.50
N LEU A 837 5.74 8.80 -14.07
CA LEU A 837 6.91 8.06 -14.53
C LEU A 837 6.93 6.61 -14.00
N THR A 838 6.45 6.40 -12.78
CA THR A 838 6.24 5.05 -12.20
C THR A 838 5.16 4.30 -12.97
N GLY A 839 4.05 4.94 -13.29
CA GLY A 839 3.00 4.39 -14.14
C GLY A 839 3.53 4.01 -15.52
N TRP A 840 4.39 4.84 -16.10
CA TRP A 840 5.06 4.56 -17.37
C TRP A 840 5.98 3.34 -17.31
N LEU A 841 6.81 3.21 -16.27
CA LEU A 841 7.64 2.04 -16.02
C LEU A 841 6.82 0.76 -15.83
N ILE A 842 5.74 0.82 -15.05
CA ILE A 842 4.82 -0.31 -14.84
C ILE A 842 4.19 -0.72 -16.18
N TRP A 843 3.76 0.25 -16.99
CA TRP A 843 3.20 -0.01 -18.31
C TRP A 843 4.20 -0.69 -19.25
N LEU A 844 5.45 -0.25 -19.23
CA LEU A 844 6.52 -0.86 -20.02
C LEU A 844 6.76 -2.31 -19.60
N VAL A 845 6.88 -2.57 -18.28
CA VAL A 845 7.02 -3.93 -17.74
C VAL A 845 5.80 -4.79 -18.09
N PHE A 846 4.59 -4.25 -17.97
CA PHE A 846 3.35 -4.94 -18.33
C PHE A 846 3.31 -5.30 -19.81
N THR A 847 3.68 -4.37 -20.70
CA THR A 847 3.70 -4.60 -22.15
C THR A 847 4.71 -5.68 -22.53
N ILE A 848 5.91 -5.66 -21.92
CA ILE A 848 6.92 -6.71 -22.10
C ILE A 848 6.40 -8.06 -21.60
N ALA A 849 5.81 -8.12 -20.40
CA ALA A 849 5.25 -9.33 -19.82
C ALA A 849 4.10 -9.89 -20.67
N PHE A 850 3.24 -9.03 -21.21
CA PHE A 850 2.14 -9.39 -22.10
C PHE A 850 2.67 -9.99 -23.41
N LEU A 851 3.64 -9.34 -24.05
CA LEU A 851 4.27 -9.85 -25.28
C LEU A 851 4.99 -11.19 -25.05
N LEU A 852 5.71 -11.34 -23.94
CA LEU A 852 6.34 -12.60 -23.55
C LEU A 852 5.31 -13.70 -23.29
N GLY A 853 4.23 -13.39 -22.57
CA GLY A 853 3.14 -14.32 -22.30
C GLY A 853 2.45 -14.79 -23.57
N MET A 854 2.19 -13.88 -24.50
CA MET A 854 1.63 -14.22 -25.81
C MET A 854 2.56 -15.12 -26.62
N GLU A 855 3.85 -14.81 -26.67
CA GLU A 855 4.81 -15.63 -27.43
C GLU A 855 5.00 -17.01 -26.77
N LEU A 856 4.97 -17.09 -25.44
CA LEU A 856 4.95 -18.36 -24.70
C LEU A 856 3.74 -19.23 -25.08
N VAL A 857 2.55 -18.64 -25.18
CA VAL A 857 1.34 -19.36 -25.61
C VAL A 857 1.50 -19.84 -27.06
N ARG A 858 2.00 -18.99 -27.96
CA ARG A 858 2.27 -19.35 -29.35
C ARG A 858 3.25 -20.52 -29.48
N ASP A 859 4.38 -20.44 -28.79
CA ASP A 859 5.40 -21.49 -28.80
C ASP A 859 4.91 -22.79 -28.13
N ASN A 860 4.00 -22.70 -27.16
CA ASN A 860 3.34 -23.89 -26.59
C ASN A 860 2.36 -24.55 -27.56
N ILE A 861 1.58 -23.76 -28.32
CA ILE A 861 0.66 -24.29 -29.33
C ILE A 861 1.44 -24.92 -30.48
N GLN A 862 2.51 -24.27 -30.97
CA GLN A 862 3.39 -24.83 -32.01
C GLN A 862 4.03 -26.15 -31.56
N ARG A 863 4.41 -26.27 -30.28
CA ARG A 863 4.93 -27.52 -29.72
C ARG A 863 3.86 -28.62 -29.65
N GLN A 864 2.61 -28.29 -29.33
CA GLN A 864 1.51 -29.26 -29.32
C GLN A 864 1.15 -29.74 -30.74
N ALA A 865 1.14 -28.84 -31.71
CA ALA A 865 0.95 -29.19 -33.12
C ALA A 865 2.10 -30.07 -33.68
N HIS A 866 3.31 -29.98 -33.11
CA HIS A 866 4.39 -30.90 -33.45
C HIS A 866 4.16 -32.30 -32.85
N ILE A 867 3.61 -32.43 -31.63
CA ILE A 867 3.24 -33.75 -31.03
C ILE A 867 2.25 -34.48 -31.93
N ASP A 868 1.28 -33.73 -32.43
CA ASP A 868 0.23 -34.20 -33.34
C ASP A 868 0.78 -34.81 -34.64
N SER A 869 1.87 -34.25 -35.17
CA SER A 869 2.54 -34.79 -36.37
C SER A 869 3.46 -36.00 -36.12
N MET A 870 3.60 -36.48 -34.89
CA MET A 870 4.52 -37.58 -34.52
C MET A 870 3.81 -38.93 -34.56
N SER A 871 4.55 -39.98 -34.94
CA SER A 871 4.01 -41.34 -34.92
C SER A 871 3.85 -41.87 -33.48
N ASP A 872 2.95 -42.84 -33.27
CA ASP A 872 2.76 -43.51 -31.97
C ASP A 872 4.06 -44.13 -31.42
N GLU A 873 4.96 -44.58 -32.31
CA GLU A 873 6.28 -45.12 -31.96
C GLU A 873 7.16 -44.01 -31.36
N ASP A 874 7.21 -42.84 -32.00
CA ASP A 874 7.98 -41.67 -31.53
C ASP A 874 7.45 -41.11 -30.21
N LEU A 875 6.12 -41.11 -30.03
CA LEU A 875 5.46 -40.68 -28.79
C LEU A 875 5.80 -41.62 -27.61
N ARG A 876 5.82 -42.93 -27.86
CA ARG A 876 6.22 -43.94 -26.85
C ARG A 876 7.69 -43.86 -26.53
N GLU A 877 8.57 -43.61 -27.50
CA GLU A 877 10.00 -43.41 -27.28
C GLU A 877 10.25 -42.19 -26.38
N HIS A 878 9.63 -41.05 -26.68
CA HIS A 878 9.74 -39.85 -25.85
C HIS A 878 9.15 -40.00 -24.44
N LEU A 879 8.08 -40.79 -24.27
CA LEU A 879 7.55 -41.16 -22.96
C LEU A 879 8.48 -42.10 -22.20
N ALA A 880 9.10 -43.08 -22.87
CA ALA A 880 10.02 -44.03 -22.27
C ALA A 880 11.34 -43.36 -21.84
N GLU A 881 11.91 -42.47 -22.66
CA GLU A 881 13.08 -41.66 -22.29
C GLU A 881 12.80 -40.79 -21.06
N ARG A 882 11.60 -40.23 -20.98
CA ARG A 882 11.20 -39.40 -19.85
C ARG A 882 10.87 -40.21 -18.61
N GLY A 883 10.24 -41.37 -18.77
CA GLY A 883 10.05 -42.37 -17.72
C GLY A 883 11.40 -42.79 -17.13
N LYS A 884 12.41 -43.08 -17.98
CA LYS A 884 13.78 -43.39 -17.53
C LYS A 884 14.43 -42.24 -16.75
N LYS A 885 14.26 -40.97 -17.18
CA LYS A 885 14.78 -39.79 -16.44
C LYS A 885 14.06 -39.57 -15.10
N VAL A 886 12.73 -39.67 -15.08
CA VAL A 886 11.90 -39.51 -13.87
C VAL A 886 12.18 -40.63 -12.87
N VAL A 887 12.34 -41.88 -13.33
CA VAL A 887 12.77 -43.01 -12.50
C VAL A 887 14.20 -42.79 -12.00
N LYS A 888 15.14 -42.30 -12.83
CA LYS A 888 16.51 -41.96 -12.39
C LYS A 888 16.56 -40.82 -11.34
N GLU A 889 15.61 -39.88 -11.39
CA GLU A 889 15.48 -38.77 -10.42
C GLU A 889 14.70 -39.18 -9.14
N LEU A 890 13.71 -40.08 -9.21
CA LEU A 890 12.86 -40.50 -8.08
C LEU A 890 13.36 -41.75 -7.33
N VAL A 891 14.10 -42.65 -7.98
CA VAL A 891 14.62 -43.89 -7.36
C VAL A 891 15.57 -43.61 -6.18
N PRO A 892 16.43 -42.57 -6.18
CA PRO A 892 17.20 -42.22 -4.99
C PRO A 892 16.31 -41.73 -3.83
N ALA A 893 15.23 -41.00 -4.12
CA ALA A 893 14.30 -40.48 -3.12
C ALA A 893 13.44 -41.60 -2.48
N ALA A 894 12.99 -42.58 -3.28
CA ALA A 894 12.20 -43.71 -2.81
C ALA A 894 13.04 -44.80 -2.08
N MET A 895 14.31 -45.00 -2.46
CA MET A 895 15.21 -45.90 -1.73
C MET A 895 15.66 -45.34 -0.37
N SER A 896 15.53 -44.03 -0.13
CA SER A 896 15.76 -43.42 1.18
C SER A 896 14.63 -43.74 2.17
N THR A 897 13.41 -44.00 1.70
CA THR A 897 12.23 -44.29 2.54
C THR A 897 11.97 -45.79 2.74
N ALA A 898 12.59 -46.66 1.93
CA ALA A 898 12.37 -48.11 1.96
C ALA A 898 13.43 -48.91 2.73
N ARG A 899 13.98 -48.36 3.82
CA ARG A 899 14.73 -49.12 4.84
C ARG A 899 14.11 -48.91 6.23
N MET A 900 12.82 -49.24 6.37
CA MET A 900 12.27 -49.68 7.66
C MET A 900 12.30 -51.21 7.66
N SER A 901 13.09 -51.76 8.57
CA SER A 901 13.26 -53.19 8.81
C SER A 901 11.95 -53.83 9.27
N VAL A 902 11.42 -54.77 8.48
CA VAL A 902 10.50 -55.79 8.99
C VAL A 902 11.35 -56.89 9.64
N PRO A 903 11.15 -57.23 10.93
CA PRO A 903 11.85 -58.35 11.54
C PRO A 903 11.32 -59.66 10.95
N VAL A 904 12.20 -60.42 10.31
CA VAL A 904 11.90 -61.79 9.87
C VAL A 904 12.15 -62.73 11.04
N ASP A 905 11.08 -63.21 11.66
CA ASP A 905 11.14 -64.34 12.59
C ASP A 905 11.50 -65.62 11.81
N ARG A 906 12.60 -66.27 12.20
CA ARG A 906 13.21 -67.42 11.50
C ARG A 906 12.65 -68.77 11.96
N THR A 907 11.47 -68.82 12.57
CA THR A 907 10.92 -70.08 13.13
C THR A 907 9.74 -70.69 12.37
N ALA A 908 9.22 -70.08 11.30
CA ALA A 908 8.05 -70.60 10.57
C ALA A 908 8.35 -71.18 9.17
N ARG A 909 9.45 -71.94 9.01
CA ARG A 909 9.79 -72.63 7.74
C ARG A 909 9.61 -74.16 7.82
N ALA A 910 8.64 -74.62 8.61
CA ALA A 910 8.30 -76.03 8.76
C ALA A 910 6.78 -76.24 8.82
N ALA A 911 6.04 -75.81 7.79
CA ALA A 911 4.72 -76.35 7.43
C ALA A 911 4.32 -75.77 6.07
N GLY A 912 4.42 -76.55 5.00
CA GLY A 912 3.96 -76.11 3.68
C GLY A 912 2.45 -75.94 3.65
N VAL A 913 1.98 -74.70 3.44
CA VAL A 913 0.60 -74.39 3.05
C VAL A 913 0.61 -73.18 2.10
N THR A 914 -0.01 -73.34 0.94
CA THR A 914 -0.27 -72.30 -0.08
C THR A 914 -1.65 -71.67 0.12
N VAL A 915 -1.81 -70.37 -0.17
CA VAL A 915 -3.13 -69.72 -0.37
C VAL A 915 -3.04 -68.68 -1.51
N PRO A 916 -4.06 -68.54 -2.39
CA PRO A 916 -3.92 -68.05 -3.78
C PRO A 916 -4.37 -66.58 -4.03
N LEU A 917 -4.08 -66.07 -5.23
CA LEU A 917 -4.51 -64.77 -5.76
C LEU A 917 -5.93 -64.81 -6.38
N PRO A 918 -6.78 -63.78 -6.23
CA PRO A 918 -8.04 -63.66 -6.97
C PRO A 918 -7.89 -62.87 -8.30
N PRO A 919 -8.79 -63.09 -9.28
CA PRO A 919 -8.58 -62.74 -10.70
C PRO A 919 -9.17 -61.40 -11.15
N VAL A 920 -8.76 -60.99 -12.36
CA VAL A 920 -9.12 -59.77 -13.11
C VAL A 920 -10.43 -59.97 -13.90
N GLY A 921 -11.29 -58.94 -13.98
CA GLY A 921 -12.46 -58.89 -14.87
C GLY A 921 -12.65 -57.54 -15.56
N LYS A 922 -12.75 -57.56 -16.90
CA LYS A 922 -13.41 -56.55 -17.77
C LYS A 922 -14.93 -56.91 -17.82
N VAL A 923 -15.92 -56.13 -18.30
CA VAL A 923 -16.10 -55.30 -19.50
C VAL A 923 -17.43 -54.49 -19.36
N SER A 924 -17.53 -53.35 -20.08
CA SER A 924 -18.64 -52.79 -20.91
C SER A 924 -19.94 -52.17 -20.36
N ASP A 925 -20.16 -50.97 -20.93
CA ASP A 925 -21.36 -50.37 -21.56
C ASP A 925 -22.47 -49.67 -20.73
N ASP A 926 -22.37 -48.34 -20.80
CA ASP A 926 -23.37 -47.33 -21.17
C ASP A 926 -24.82 -47.35 -20.64
N LEU A 927 -25.08 -46.28 -19.87
CA LEU A 927 -26.17 -45.29 -19.99
C LEU A 927 -27.62 -45.78 -20.11
N GLY A 928 -28.40 -45.47 -19.06
CA GLY A 928 -29.81 -45.12 -19.22
C GLY A 928 -30.72 -45.37 -18.02
N GLU A 929 -31.04 -44.28 -17.32
CA GLU A 929 -32.32 -44.00 -16.63
C GLU A 929 -32.70 -44.66 -15.28
N SER A 930 -32.79 -43.77 -14.29
CA SER A 930 -33.93 -43.55 -13.38
C SER A 930 -34.11 -44.41 -12.11
N PHE A 931 -34.85 -43.81 -11.17
CA PHE A 931 -35.37 -44.28 -9.87
C PHE A 931 -34.47 -44.01 -8.65
N GLU A 932 -34.81 -43.10 -7.72
CA GLU A 932 -35.97 -43.05 -6.80
C GLU A 932 -36.24 -44.35 -6.02
N GLY A 933 -36.20 -44.23 -4.68
CA GLY A 933 -37.25 -44.81 -3.84
C GLY A 933 -36.89 -46.01 -2.94
N GLY A 934 -36.74 -45.73 -1.65
CA GLY A 934 -37.18 -46.59 -0.53
C GLY A 934 -36.30 -47.77 -0.15
N THR A 935 -36.23 -48.29 1.08
CA THR A 935 -36.84 -48.07 2.41
C THR A 935 -36.03 -49.03 3.32
N ALA A 936 -35.74 -48.78 4.60
CA ALA A 936 -36.67 -49.01 5.71
C ALA A 936 -36.04 -48.67 7.09
N ARG A 937 -36.84 -48.01 7.95
CA ARG A 937 -37.14 -48.21 9.40
C ARG A 937 -36.03 -48.74 10.34
N HIS A 938 -35.81 -48.27 11.57
CA HIS A 938 -36.71 -47.72 12.60
C HIS A 938 -35.91 -46.96 13.69
N ASP A 939 -36.57 -45.95 14.29
CA ASP A 939 -36.51 -45.43 15.67
C ASP A 939 -35.23 -44.86 16.30
N GLY A 940 -35.40 -43.67 16.92
CA GLY A 940 -34.66 -43.32 18.14
C GLY A 940 -34.07 -41.90 18.23
N ALA A 941 -34.93 -40.88 18.28
CA ALA A 941 -34.86 -39.66 19.10
C ALA A 941 -33.49 -38.99 19.48
N LYS A 942 -33.47 -37.66 19.25
CA LYS A 942 -32.68 -36.59 19.93
C LYS A 942 -31.17 -36.56 19.61
N GLY A 943 -30.54 -35.44 19.30
CA GLY A 943 -30.91 -34.04 19.29
C GLY A 943 -29.62 -33.21 19.15
N ALA A 944 -29.78 -32.00 18.63
CA ALA A 944 -28.88 -30.85 18.76
C ALA A 944 -27.49 -30.88 18.04
N LEU A 945 -27.25 -29.75 17.36
CA LEU A 945 -25.97 -29.16 16.95
C LEU A 945 -25.28 -29.69 15.69
N ARG A 946 -25.66 -29.08 14.56
CA ARG A 946 -24.81 -28.93 13.39
C ARG A 946 -25.18 -27.62 12.68
N ASP A 947 -24.25 -26.68 12.65
CA ASP A 947 -23.78 -26.01 11.42
C ASP A 947 -23.07 -24.69 11.78
N ASP A 948 -21.82 -24.82 12.20
CA ASP A 948 -20.80 -23.83 11.87
C ASP A 948 -20.05 -24.30 10.62
N GLU A 949 -19.63 -23.34 9.81
CA GLU A 949 -18.77 -23.47 8.62
C GLU A 949 -19.39 -23.96 7.31
N LYS A 950 -20.38 -23.21 6.80
CA LYS A 950 -20.41 -22.90 5.36
C LYS A 950 -20.93 -21.49 5.11
N LYS A 951 -20.02 -20.50 4.98
CA LYS A 951 -20.16 -19.31 4.09
C LYS A 951 -18.98 -18.35 4.21
N HIS A 952 -17.81 -18.75 3.71
CA HIS A 952 -16.81 -17.78 3.26
C HIS A 952 -16.23 -18.23 1.93
N LYS A 953 -16.89 -17.82 0.83
CA LYS A 953 -16.30 -17.50 -0.49
C LYS A 953 -17.44 -17.36 -1.50
N ASN A 954 -18.00 -16.16 -1.58
CA ASN A 954 -18.46 -15.56 -2.84
C ASN A 954 -18.94 -14.14 -2.57
N LYS A 955 -18.07 -13.17 -2.83
CA LYS A 955 -18.41 -11.77 -3.17
C LYS A 955 -17.10 -11.01 -3.42
N LYS A 956 -16.64 -11.01 -4.66
CA LYS A 956 -15.74 -9.97 -5.20
C LYS A 956 -15.74 -10.04 -6.72
N HIS A 957 -16.88 -9.74 -7.33
CA HIS A 957 -16.99 -9.25 -8.70
C HIS A 957 -18.39 -8.69 -8.88
N GLU A 958 -18.55 -7.39 -8.58
CA GLU A 958 -19.52 -6.48 -9.22
C GLU A 958 -19.46 -5.14 -8.47
N LYS A 959 -18.66 -4.21 -9.01
CA LYS A 959 -18.83 -2.75 -8.91
C LYS A 959 -17.62 -2.10 -9.52
N LYS A 960 -17.67 -1.87 -10.84
CA LYS A 960 -16.95 -0.80 -11.53
C LYS A 960 -17.59 -0.62 -12.90
N HIS A 961 -18.77 0.00 -12.92
CA HIS A 961 -19.28 0.76 -14.05
C HIS A 961 -20.45 1.59 -13.54
N HIS A 962 -20.14 2.82 -13.15
CA HIS A 962 -20.96 4.04 -13.20
C HIS A 962 -20.32 5.01 -12.22
N ASP A 963 -19.43 5.86 -12.73
CA ASP A 963 -19.50 7.29 -12.44
C ASP A 963 -18.46 8.03 -13.30
N LYS A 964 -19.01 8.71 -14.29
CA LYS A 964 -18.37 9.71 -15.13
C LYS A 964 -19.46 10.77 -15.35
N LYS A 965 -19.52 11.79 -14.49
CA LYS A 965 -20.07 13.15 -14.73
C LYS A 965 -20.26 13.88 -13.40
N GLN A 966 -20.02 15.19 -13.43
CA GLN A 966 -20.15 16.20 -12.36
C GLN A 966 -18.95 16.13 -11.39
N GLU A 967 -18.16 17.19 -11.12
CA GLU A 967 -18.42 18.63 -11.08
C GLU A 967 -17.21 19.43 -11.62
N GLY A 968 -17.53 20.51 -12.34
CA GLY A 968 -16.77 21.75 -12.26
C GLY A 968 -17.47 22.69 -11.29
N ASP A 969 -16.79 23.79 -10.97
CA ASP A 969 -17.16 24.87 -10.04
C ASP A 969 -16.90 24.58 -8.56
N HIS A 970 -15.72 24.98 -8.07
CA HIS A 970 -15.56 26.10 -7.12
C HIS A 970 -14.10 26.21 -6.64
N GLU A 971 -13.58 27.45 -6.71
CA GLU A 971 -12.34 28.04 -6.16
C GLU A 971 -10.96 27.65 -6.73
#